data_AF-C9RJ66-F1
#
_entry.id   AF-C9RJ66-F1
#
_cell.length_a   1.000
_cell.length_b   1.000
_cell.length_c   1.000
_cell.angle_alpha   90.00
_cell.angle_beta   90.00
_cell.angle_gamma   90.00
#
_symmetry.space_group_name_H-M   'P 1'
#
loop_
_entity.id
_entity.type
_entity.pdbx_description
1 polymer ?
#
loop_
_entity_poly.entity_id
_entity_poly.type
_entity_poly.pdbx_seq_one_letter_code
_entity_poly.pdbx_strand_id
1 'polypeptide(L)'
;MTFISKYAIALQAFLHSLINEERGEKFKVFIRAGFQIDVFVFLFNHQHHQDIEKKFDNFCKANKDLADLDPIAENDEIQIFFNIYPISELEDSFYSSIVNKPNCIDYGPRYRFDSFYSTSKIDLTKEDQTKIPVITFYSHKGGVGRTTAMASYALHLAKLEKNVAIIDCDLEAPGYLNFFNLSENDEHEELKEGKKNGLVEFLCDSQFLGKNIKIEDYILNVGARNRNSNYHPALDRIWLIPAGNLNEGVTEDNALESPNRQDYIEGLAKLNLGNTQNVIKSFNTLFEHLKTLNVDAILIDSRTGFNDIFGTATLHLSSCVVGFFGLSRQNEPGLINLLAKHVQNENLFKLILAYSILPKNYKEDNILMEAYNRMETFIMNVYDQKNAPTRIPIHRNDDLERIGIGDLAADKKFIDMNTSTDRNIQFSDYTQLFNEIDRNCFPEGLLSSIFGLMADNLKSNKDNRYNSYDLRNIILQHLKKVLDESINSAEEDRINENTFFYRQCMNDLFDKDKFIICGRKGTGKTHLCKSLQNQQISNKIKSNSRQKDNAEFIYANALPDNKDQEVALSIIIRSAFNKDVDYLNLWRIYTWSKLFLDNGNESLSEIRSVVKQQSPLANKYSSINGELDTLEFMELVNDIDSLLHIVEDLYRFDEELAKNNKKLLILYDKLDLYIRPSYWEKAISSLFEYWTHAGSNLHNIAPKIFIRTDLFWQSIQGSITELSPNNIISTEWTIEEIFGYLFKLIFSDQRASSAYWDIAKNFGIDPQYIADTEKAFKTNNNQLKVLSQAEMEPLLQVFFGKDTQGLGKPWDYFKKELSNADYTTNLQLFINILYHNAIDKSLAIAKSNITEIISPAIYTSTEVRAYAAKMLFEKLAEDQFCKNLANFQHAVFFADNGLYRYKSLDTNKFDNLINTVCEQNKFLDFGSTKENLINAIFSNGIMTINNTTKGDIFVFAPLYWYPWGLQEVSFESKNKTIKKNDEYFEYKDELASNNADAAKKAIIASNAALMALGLGSIFGGPVVASVASAAVIATSIAKMISKINSKK
;
A
#
# COMPACT_ATOMS: atom_id res chain seq x y z
N MET A 1 -8.34 -43.64 8.19
CA MET A 1 -9.44 -43.28 9.10
C MET A 1 -9.50 -44.32 10.20
N THR A 2 -9.69 -43.93 11.46
CA THR A 2 -9.85 -44.89 12.56
C THR A 2 -11.16 -45.66 12.41
N PHE A 3 -11.22 -46.91 12.92
CA PHE A 3 -12.44 -47.72 12.84
C PHE A 3 -13.63 -47.03 13.50
N ILE A 4 -13.46 -46.44 14.69
CA ILE A 4 -14.53 -45.69 15.36
C ILE A 4 -15.08 -44.53 14.51
N SER A 5 -14.24 -43.83 13.75
CA SER A 5 -14.70 -42.79 12.83
C SER A 5 -15.41 -43.38 11.61
N LYS A 6 -14.98 -44.55 11.11
CA LYS A 6 -15.71 -45.26 10.05
C LYS A 6 -17.10 -45.68 10.54
N TYR A 7 -17.21 -46.28 11.73
CA TYR A 7 -18.50 -46.62 12.35
C TYR A 7 -19.38 -45.40 12.54
N ALA A 8 -18.86 -44.28 13.06
CA ALA A 8 -19.63 -43.05 13.24
C ALA A 8 -20.18 -42.49 11.91
N ILE A 9 -19.39 -42.52 10.83
CA ILE A 9 -19.82 -42.08 9.49
C ILE A 9 -20.86 -43.04 8.89
N ALA A 10 -20.63 -44.35 9.03
CA ALA A 10 -21.59 -45.36 8.62
C ALA A 10 -22.92 -45.21 9.37
N LEU A 11 -22.88 -45.00 10.68
CA LEU A 11 -24.04 -44.75 11.53
C LEU A 11 -24.78 -43.49 11.09
N GLN A 12 -24.06 -42.40 10.81
CA GLN A 12 -24.68 -41.18 10.30
C GLN A 12 -25.42 -41.44 8.98
N ALA A 13 -24.81 -42.16 8.04
CA ALA A 13 -25.43 -42.50 6.76
C ALA A 13 -26.66 -43.40 6.93
N PHE A 14 -26.56 -44.43 7.78
CA PHE A 14 -27.67 -45.31 8.13
C PHE A 14 -28.85 -44.54 8.73
N LEU A 15 -28.59 -43.66 9.70
CA LEU A 15 -29.62 -42.88 10.39
C LEU A 15 -30.30 -41.87 9.47
N HIS A 16 -29.56 -41.29 8.52
CA HIS A 16 -30.16 -40.47 7.46
C HIS A 16 -31.13 -41.27 6.58
N SER A 17 -30.77 -42.50 6.20
CA SER A 17 -31.67 -43.40 5.47
C SER A 17 -32.93 -43.71 6.28
N LEU A 18 -32.75 -44.04 7.56
CA LEU A 18 -33.82 -44.42 8.49
C LEU A 18 -34.84 -43.28 8.70
N ILE A 19 -34.36 -42.04 8.85
CA ILE A 19 -35.20 -40.86 9.06
C ILE A 19 -36.02 -40.51 7.81
N ASN A 20 -35.43 -40.63 6.63
CA ASN A 20 -36.10 -40.35 5.36
C ASN A 20 -37.25 -41.34 5.08
N GLU A 21 -37.09 -42.60 5.47
CA GLU A 21 -38.10 -43.65 5.26
C GLU A 21 -39.28 -43.53 6.26
N GLU A 22 -39.03 -43.13 7.50
CA GLU A 22 -40.02 -43.23 8.59
C GLU A 22 -40.59 -41.87 9.08
N ARG A 23 -40.38 -40.78 8.33
CA ARG A 23 -40.75 -39.40 8.74
C ARG A 23 -40.17 -39.00 10.11
N GLY A 24 -38.95 -39.45 10.44
CA GLY A 24 -38.25 -39.00 11.65
C GLY A 24 -37.82 -37.52 11.56
N GLU A 25 -37.37 -36.95 12.68
CA GLU A 25 -36.95 -35.54 12.71
C GLU A 25 -35.45 -35.33 13.00
N LYS A 26 -34.88 -36.00 14.04
CA LYS A 26 -33.53 -35.67 14.55
C LYS A 26 -32.77 -36.87 15.10
N PHE A 27 -31.47 -36.92 14.84
CA PHE A 27 -30.51 -37.80 15.54
C PHE A 27 -29.21 -37.08 15.89
N LYS A 28 -28.37 -37.70 16.72
CA LYS A 28 -27.02 -37.22 17.04
C LYS A 28 -26.12 -38.40 17.35
N VAL A 29 -24.90 -38.42 16.79
CA VAL A 29 -23.90 -39.47 17.06
C VAL A 29 -22.76 -38.84 17.86
N PHE A 30 -22.55 -39.24 19.10
CA PHE A 30 -21.45 -38.75 19.95
C PHE A 30 -20.31 -39.76 19.98
N ILE A 31 -19.10 -39.32 19.66
CA ILE A 31 -17.89 -40.08 19.97
C ILE A 31 -17.42 -39.64 21.36
N ARG A 32 -17.27 -40.60 22.27
CA ARG A 32 -16.90 -40.37 23.67
C ARG A 32 -15.41 -40.64 23.92
N ALA A 33 -14.89 -39.99 24.95
CA ALA A 33 -13.60 -40.34 25.52
C ALA A 33 -13.66 -41.79 26.05
N GLY A 34 -12.74 -42.66 25.61
CA GLY A 34 -12.79 -44.10 25.90
C GLY A 34 -13.13 -45.01 24.70
N PHE A 35 -13.20 -44.48 23.48
CA PHE A 35 -13.51 -45.23 22.25
C PHE A 35 -14.94 -45.81 22.18
N GLN A 36 -15.90 -45.07 22.73
CA GLN A 36 -17.33 -45.41 22.71
C GLN A 36 -18.12 -44.46 21.78
N ILE A 37 -19.22 -44.93 21.20
CA ILE A 37 -20.19 -44.12 20.44
C ILE A 37 -21.57 -44.16 21.12
N ASP A 38 -22.14 -43.00 21.44
CA ASP A 38 -23.56 -42.90 21.83
C ASP A 38 -24.37 -42.36 20.66
N VAL A 39 -25.44 -43.06 20.30
CA VAL A 39 -26.33 -42.68 19.21
C VAL A 39 -27.68 -42.30 19.80
N PHE A 40 -28.10 -41.05 19.65
CA PHE A 40 -29.43 -40.58 20.06
C PHE A 40 -30.33 -40.45 18.83
N VAL A 41 -31.49 -41.09 18.83
CA VAL A 41 -32.43 -41.09 17.69
C VAL A 41 -33.85 -40.79 18.18
N PHE A 42 -34.52 -39.84 17.54
CA PHE A 42 -35.89 -39.42 17.90
C PHE A 42 -36.87 -39.73 16.76
N LEU A 43 -37.84 -40.61 17.02
CA LEU A 43 -38.75 -41.18 16.03
C LEU A 43 -40.22 -41.09 16.48
N PHE A 44 -41.17 -41.01 15.54
CA PHE A 44 -42.61 -41.08 15.86
C PHE A 44 -43.00 -42.46 16.42
N ASN A 45 -42.43 -43.54 15.86
CA ASN A 45 -42.73 -44.93 16.21
C ASN A 45 -41.56 -45.61 16.96
N HIS A 46 -41.16 -45.07 18.11
CA HIS A 46 -39.99 -45.54 18.89
C HIS A 46 -40.05 -47.03 19.30
N GLN A 47 -41.25 -47.61 19.48
CA GLN A 47 -41.42 -49.01 19.93
C GLN A 47 -40.99 -50.07 18.89
N HIS A 48 -40.77 -49.71 17.63
CA HIS A 48 -40.45 -50.64 16.53
C HIS A 48 -38.95 -50.84 16.25
N HIS A 49 -38.05 -50.30 17.09
CA HIS A 49 -36.61 -50.29 16.82
C HIS A 49 -35.75 -50.99 17.90
N GLN A 50 -36.28 -52.06 18.50
CA GLN A 50 -35.49 -52.91 19.42
C GLN A 50 -34.33 -53.65 18.71
N ASP A 51 -34.38 -53.82 17.39
CA ASP A 51 -33.34 -54.48 16.57
C ASP A 51 -32.49 -53.49 15.75
N ILE A 52 -32.33 -52.23 16.20
CA ILE A 52 -31.61 -51.19 15.42
C ILE A 52 -30.18 -51.59 15.06
N GLU A 53 -29.49 -52.31 15.94
CA GLU A 53 -28.14 -52.84 15.71
C GLU A 53 -28.11 -53.80 14.52
N LYS A 54 -29.05 -54.76 14.46
CA LYS A 54 -29.16 -55.69 13.32
C LYS A 54 -29.52 -54.98 12.02
N LYS A 55 -30.33 -53.91 12.09
CA LYS A 55 -30.65 -53.08 10.92
C LYS A 55 -29.41 -52.36 10.42
N PHE A 56 -28.58 -51.82 11.33
CA PHE A 56 -27.31 -51.22 10.98
C PHE A 56 -26.32 -52.23 10.38
N ASP A 57 -26.18 -53.42 10.97
CA ASP A 57 -25.31 -54.47 10.44
C ASP A 57 -25.73 -54.91 9.03
N ASN A 58 -27.04 -55.03 8.78
CA ASN A 58 -27.58 -55.32 7.46
C ASN A 58 -27.32 -54.18 6.47
N PHE A 59 -27.43 -52.92 6.91
CA PHE A 59 -27.09 -51.75 6.11
C PHE A 59 -25.60 -51.77 5.71
N CYS A 60 -24.69 -52.07 6.64
CA CYS A 60 -23.27 -52.21 6.35
C CYS A 60 -23.01 -53.35 5.35
N LYS A 61 -23.64 -54.52 5.54
CA LYS A 61 -23.54 -55.66 4.59
C LYS A 61 -24.06 -55.35 3.19
N ALA A 62 -25.09 -54.50 3.07
CA ALA A 62 -25.66 -54.10 1.79
C ALA A 62 -24.83 -53.06 1.03
N ASN A 63 -24.01 -52.27 1.74
CA ASN A 63 -23.17 -51.23 1.17
C ASN A 63 -21.73 -51.73 0.95
N LYS A 64 -21.30 -51.85 -0.32
CA LYS A 64 -19.97 -52.37 -0.68
C LYS A 64 -18.81 -51.64 -0.01
N ASP A 65 -18.96 -50.33 0.23
CA ASP A 65 -17.92 -49.48 0.84
C ASP A 65 -17.86 -49.59 2.38
N LEU A 66 -18.83 -50.28 2.99
CA LEU A 66 -18.94 -50.50 4.45
C LEU A 66 -18.87 -51.99 4.83
N ALA A 67 -18.64 -52.87 3.85
CA ALA A 67 -18.61 -54.31 4.04
C ALA A 67 -17.38 -54.80 4.83
N ASP A 68 -16.40 -53.92 5.09
CA ASP A 68 -15.23 -54.17 5.93
C ASP A 68 -15.48 -53.89 7.42
N LEU A 69 -16.68 -53.42 7.79
CA LEU A 69 -17.09 -53.24 9.18
C LEU A 69 -17.65 -54.54 9.76
N ASP A 70 -17.08 -54.97 10.89
CA ASP A 70 -17.60 -56.11 11.65
C ASP A 70 -18.99 -55.80 12.22
N PRO A 71 -19.89 -56.81 12.29
CA PRO A 71 -21.22 -56.64 12.87
C PRO A 71 -21.12 -56.24 14.35
N ILE A 72 -21.90 -55.24 14.77
CA ILE A 72 -21.92 -54.76 16.16
C ILE A 72 -22.42 -55.89 17.08
N ALA A 73 -23.46 -56.60 16.66
CA ALA A 73 -24.11 -57.62 17.49
C ALA A 73 -23.23 -58.87 17.75
N GLU A 74 -22.09 -59.01 17.05
CA GLU A 74 -21.20 -60.18 17.13
C GLU A 74 -19.82 -59.83 17.72
N ASN A 75 -19.60 -58.57 18.13
CA ASN A 75 -18.31 -58.11 18.63
C ASN A 75 -18.44 -57.22 19.88
N ASP A 76 -18.20 -57.81 21.05
CA ASP A 76 -18.30 -57.16 22.37
C ASP A 76 -17.27 -56.03 22.59
N GLU A 77 -16.22 -55.93 21.76
CA GLU A 77 -15.25 -54.82 21.83
C GLU A 77 -15.80 -53.54 21.18
N ILE A 78 -16.85 -53.62 20.37
CA ILE A 78 -17.48 -52.49 19.71
C ILE A 78 -18.52 -51.85 20.64
N GLN A 79 -18.13 -50.74 21.26
CA GLN A 79 -18.99 -50.02 22.21
C GLN A 79 -19.83 -48.95 21.52
N ILE A 80 -21.00 -49.35 21.01
CA ILE A 80 -21.99 -48.45 20.40
C ILE A 80 -23.31 -48.57 21.17
N PHE A 81 -23.80 -47.46 21.73
CA PHE A 81 -25.01 -47.42 22.55
C PHE A 81 -26.11 -46.63 21.84
N PHE A 82 -27.17 -47.34 21.43
CA PHE A 82 -28.34 -46.73 20.82
C PHE A 82 -29.37 -46.30 21.86
N ASN A 83 -29.68 -45.00 21.88
CA ASN A 83 -30.66 -44.36 22.74
C ASN A 83 -31.81 -43.85 21.87
N ILE A 84 -32.91 -44.60 21.83
CA ILE A 84 -34.06 -44.32 20.96
C ILE A 84 -35.21 -43.78 21.80
N TYR A 85 -35.71 -42.59 21.44
CA TYR A 85 -36.75 -41.88 22.17
C TYR A 85 -37.91 -41.47 21.25
N PRO A 86 -39.15 -41.34 21.78
CA PRO A 86 -40.23 -40.69 21.05
C PRO A 86 -39.93 -39.21 20.84
N ILE A 87 -40.46 -38.63 19.75
CA ILE A 87 -40.28 -37.20 19.43
C ILE A 87 -40.80 -36.27 20.55
N SER A 88 -41.78 -36.70 21.35
CA SER A 88 -42.28 -35.93 22.50
C SER A 88 -41.21 -35.61 23.55
N GLU A 89 -40.15 -36.43 23.66
CA GLU A 89 -39.04 -36.18 24.58
C GLU A 89 -38.22 -34.94 24.19
N LEU A 90 -38.33 -34.45 22.95
CA LEU A 90 -37.70 -33.20 22.54
C LEU A 90 -38.32 -31.96 23.21
N GLU A 91 -39.47 -32.09 23.87
CA GLU A 91 -40.01 -31.02 24.73
C GLU A 91 -39.17 -30.85 26.01
N ASP A 92 -38.41 -31.87 26.43
CA ASP A 92 -37.50 -31.78 27.55
C ASP A 92 -36.24 -30.96 27.18
N SER A 93 -35.87 -30.05 28.08
CA SER A 93 -34.70 -29.18 27.92
C SER A 93 -33.37 -29.95 27.75
N PHE A 94 -33.24 -31.14 28.35
CA PHE A 94 -32.06 -31.98 28.24
C PHE A 94 -31.94 -32.57 26.83
N TYR A 95 -32.96 -33.28 26.34
CA TYR A 95 -32.89 -33.92 25.02
C TYR A 95 -32.85 -32.91 23.88
N SER A 96 -33.59 -31.80 23.98
CA SER A 96 -33.50 -30.70 23.00
C SER A 96 -32.10 -30.09 22.93
N SER A 97 -31.39 -29.98 24.07
CA SER A 97 -30.00 -29.50 24.10
C SER A 97 -29.01 -30.51 23.50
N ILE A 98 -29.22 -31.82 23.71
CA ILE A 98 -28.38 -32.89 23.15
C ILE A 98 -28.40 -32.87 21.63
N VAL A 99 -29.57 -32.66 21.02
CA VAL A 99 -29.70 -32.56 19.56
C VAL A 99 -29.55 -31.14 19.02
N ASN A 100 -28.91 -30.24 19.77
CA ASN A 100 -28.52 -28.93 19.24
C ASN A 100 -27.57 -29.16 18.04
N LYS A 101 -27.98 -28.69 16.85
CA LYS A 101 -27.47 -29.11 15.53
C LYS A 101 -27.65 -30.61 15.29
N PRO A 102 -28.87 -31.07 14.96
CA PRO A 102 -29.14 -32.48 14.75
C PRO A 102 -28.50 -32.99 13.45
N ASN A 103 -28.51 -34.31 13.28
CA ASN A 103 -28.16 -35.06 12.08
C ASN A 103 -26.67 -35.03 11.72
N CYS A 104 -25.83 -34.85 12.74
CA CYS A 104 -24.37 -34.83 12.60
C CYS A 104 -23.66 -35.66 13.67
N ILE A 105 -22.37 -35.89 13.41
CA ILE A 105 -21.44 -36.51 14.34
C ILE A 105 -20.85 -35.41 15.24
N ASP A 106 -20.98 -35.57 16.54
CA ASP A 106 -20.25 -34.85 17.55
C ASP A 106 -19.03 -35.67 17.97
N TYR A 107 -17.83 -35.10 17.77
CA TYR A 107 -16.59 -35.78 18.13
C TYR A 107 -16.27 -35.70 19.63
N GLY A 108 -17.08 -34.98 20.41
CA GLY A 108 -17.00 -34.92 21.86
C GLY A 108 -15.70 -34.30 22.40
N PRO A 109 -15.50 -34.36 23.74
CA PRO A 109 -14.27 -33.93 24.38
C PRO A 109 -13.10 -34.85 23.99
N ARG A 110 -11.90 -34.26 23.89
CA ARG A 110 -10.65 -34.96 23.54
C ARG A 110 -9.65 -34.89 24.68
N TYR A 111 -8.85 -35.93 24.85
CA TYR A 111 -7.74 -35.92 25.82
C TYR A 111 -6.60 -34.99 25.40
N ARG A 112 -6.34 -34.89 24.08
CA ARG A 112 -5.26 -34.11 23.48
C ARG A 112 -5.69 -33.56 22.13
N PHE A 113 -4.89 -32.63 21.62
CA PHE A 113 -4.95 -31.92 20.36
C PHE A 113 -6.18 -31.04 20.16
N ASP A 114 -6.85 -30.66 21.24
CA ASP A 114 -8.05 -29.81 21.17
C ASP A 114 -7.77 -28.48 20.46
N SER A 115 -6.56 -27.93 20.65
CA SER A 115 -6.08 -26.69 20.03
C SER A 115 -6.09 -26.71 18.49
N PHE A 116 -6.05 -27.88 17.85
CA PHE A 116 -6.16 -28.01 16.39
C PHE A 116 -7.58 -28.03 15.85
N TYR A 117 -8.56 -28.34 16.70
CA TYR A 117 -9.94 -28.59 16.30
C TYR A 117 -10.95 -27.59 16.89
N SER A 118 -10.55 -26.83 17.90
CA SER A 118 -11.36 -25.76 18.47
C SER A 118 -11.58 -24.65 17.44
N THR A 119 -12.84 -24.43 17.06
CA THR A 119 -13.30 -23.39 16.11
C THR A 119 -13.75 -22.11 16.80
N SER A 120 -13.82 -22.09 18.13
CA SER A 120 -14.17 -20.89 18.88
C SER A 120 -13.02 -19.91 18.76
N LYS A 121 -13.25 -18.81 18.01
CA LYS A 121 -12.48 -17.58 18.13
C LYS A 121 -12.43 -17.25 19.62
N ILE A 122 -11.28 -17.43 20.25
CA ILE A 122 -11.03 -16.77 21.52
C ILE A 122 -10.78 -15.32 21.12
N ASP A 123 -11.79 -14.47 21.34
CA ASP A 123 -11.71 -13.03 21.12
C ASP A 123 -10.57 -12.46 21.98
N LEU A 124 -9.37 -12.48 21.42
CA LEU A 124 -8.32 -11.54 21.78
C LEU A 124 -8.83 -10.20 21.26
N THR A 125 -9.49 -9.45 22.13
CA THR A 125 -10.15 -8.17 21.82
C THR A 125 -9.26 -7.30 20.92
N LYS A 126 -9.85 -6.75 19.86
CA LYS A 126 -9.21 -5.83 18.88
C LYS A 126 -8.79 -4.47 19.46
N GLU A 127 -8.86 -4.28 20.78
CA GLU A 127 -8.73 -2.96 21.43
C GLU A 127 -7.31 -2.61 21.93
N ASP A 128 -6.32 -3.51 21.92
CA ASP A 128 -4.95 -3.16 22.30
C ASP A 128 -4.03 -2.98 21.07
N GLN A 129 -4.08 -1.80 20.47
CA GLN A 129 -3.30 -1.40 19.28
C GLN A 129 -1.79 -1.20 19.50
N THR A 130 -1.16 -1.85 20.49
CA THR A 130 0.31 -2.04 20.56
C THR A 130 0.67 -3.38 21.20
N LYS A 131 0.20 -4.50 20.61
CA LYS A 131 0.52 -5.84 21.13
C LYS A 131 1.96 -6.22 20.73
N ILE A 132 2.81 -6.49 21.73
CA ILE A 132 4.17 -7.03 21.55
C ILE A 132 4.12 -8.22 20.59
N PRO A 133 4.94 -8.26 19.52
CA PRO A 133 4.95 -9.36 18.57
C PRO A 133 5.37 -10.68 19.24
N VAL A 134 4.57 -11.72 19.03
CA VAL A 134 4.80 -13.10 19.48
C VAL A 134 5.16 -13.95 18.26
N ILE A 135 6.40 -14.41 18.22
CA ILE A 135 7.01 -15.09 17.07
C ILE A 135 7.30 -16.54 17.45
N THR A 136 6.54 -17.47 16.90
CA THR A 136 6.76 -18.90 17.16
C THR A 136 7.61 -19.52 16.06
N PHE A 137 8.71 -20.15 16.48
CA PHE A 137 9.53 -20.97 15.61
C PHE A 137 8.98 -22.40 15.67
N TYR A 138 8.63 -22.98 14.51
CA TYR A 138 7.97 -24.29 14.40
C TYR A 138 8.72 -25.25 13.49
N SER A 139 8.68 -26.54 13.83
CA SER A 139 9.08 -27.61 12.93
C SER A 139 8.31 -28.89 13.24
N HIS A 140 7.98 -29.66 12.21
CA HIS A 140 7.38 -30.98 12.42
C HIS A 140 8.41 -32.03 12.85
N LYS A 141 9.63 -31.95 12.30
CA LYS A 141 10.72 -32.86 12.61
C LYS A 141 11.83 -32.13 13.37
N GLY A 142 12.37 -32.76 14.40
CA GLY A 142 13.55 -32.29 15.12
C GLY A 142 14.81 -32.28 14.27
N GLY A 143 15.79 -31.48 14.70
CA GLY A 143 17.09 -31.36 14.04
C GLY A 143 17.02 -30.61 12.70
N VAL A 144 16.13 -29.61 12.56
CA VAL A 144 16.07 -28.73 11.38
C VAL A 144 16.58 -27.30 11.65
N GLY A 145 17.26 -27.07 12.79
CA GLY A 145 17.88 -25.78 13.12
C GLY A 145 16.94 -24.70 13.67
N ARG A 146 15.73 -25.07 14.10
CA ARG A 146 14.70 -24.17 14.64
C ARG A 146 15.17 -23.38 15.87
N THR A 147 15.60 -24.07 16.93
CA THR A 147 16.08 -23.46 18.19
C THR A 147 17.32 -22.59 17.93
N THR A 148 18.25 -23.06 17.11
CA THR A 148 19.45 -22.30 16.69
C THR A 148 19.07 -20.99 16.00
N ALA A 149 18.12 -21.03 15.06
CA ALA A 149 17.65 -19.83 14.36
C ALA A 149 16.95 -18.84 15.30
N MET A 150 16.14 -19.34 16.24
CA MET A 150 15.49 -18.51 17.26
C MET A 150 16.52 -17.84 18.18
N ALA A 151 17.48 -18.60 18.72
CA ALA A 151 18.51 -18.06 19.60
C ALA A 151 19.38 -17.01 18.87
N SER A 152 19.71 -17.26 17.60
CA SER A 152 20.42 -16.29 16.76
C SER A 152 19.57 -15.04 16.48
N TYR A 153 18.26 -15.19 16.25
CA TYR A 153 17.37 -14.05 16.06
C TYR A 153 17.19 -13.23 17.34
N ALA A 154 17.18 -13.86 18.51
CA ALA A 154 17.17 -13.16 19.80
C ALA A 154 18.41 -12.28 19.98
N LEU A 155 19.60 -12.79 19.64
CA LEU A 155 20.84 -12.00 19.65
C LEU A 155 20.82 -10.85 18.64
N HIS A 156 20.26 -11.08 17.45
CA HIS A 156 20.06 -10.04 16.43
C HIS A 156 19.19 -8.91 16.98
N LEU A 157 18.01 -9.21 17.54
CA LEU A 157 17.14 -8.21 18.14
C LEU A 157 17.80 -7.52 19.34
N ALA A 158 18.48 -8.26 20.21
CA ALA A 158 19.18 -7.68 21.35
C ALA A 158 20.28 -6.69 20.95
N LYS A 159 20.98 -6.96 19.84
CA LYS A 159 21.94 -6.02 19.23
C LYS A 159 21.25 -4.78 18.66
N LEU A 160 20.00 -4.90 18.20
CA LEU A 160 19.16 -3.77 17.80
C LEU A 160 18.60 -2.97 19.00
N GLU A 161 19.19 -3.12 20.18
CA GLU A 161 18.75 -2.53 21.45
C GLU A 161 17.32 -2.93 21.85
N LYS A 162 16.81 -4.06 21.34
CA LYS A 162 15.49 -4.59 21.69
C LYS A 162 15.57 -5.53 22.87
N ASN A 163 14.59 -5.44 23.78
CA ASN A 163 14.45 -6.40 24.88
C ASN A 163 13.63 -7.61 24.38
N VAL A 164 14.16 -8.81 24.54
CA VAL A 164 13.58 -10.02 23.96
C VAL A 164 13.30 -11.03 25.05
N ALA A 165 12.10 -11.60 25.06
CA ALA A 165 11.79 -12.77 25.87
C ALA A 165 11.81 -14.04 25.02
N ILE A 166 12.49 -15.07 25.48
CA ILE A 166 12.49 -16.41 24.89
C ILE A 166 11.71 -17.34 25.81
N ILE A 167 10.81 -18.13 25.25
CA ILE A 167 10.06 -19.16 25.95
C ILE A 167 10.37 -20.51 25.31
N ASP A 168 11.01 -21.40 26.06
CA ASP A 168 11.25 -22.77 25.62
C ASP A 168 10.01 -23.63 25.90
N CYS A 169 9.21 -23.87 24.87
CA CYS A 169 8.05 -24.77 24.92
C CYS A 169 8.39 -26.21 24.52
N ASP A 170 9.68 -26.57 24.34
CA ASP A 170 10.09 -27.95 24.12
C ASP A 170 10.17 -28.72 25.45
N LEU A 171 8.99 -28.93 26.05
CA LEU A 171 8.84 -29.41 27.42
C LEU A 171 9.34 -30.83 27.68
N GLU A 172 9.70 -31.61 26.67
CA GLU A 172 10.21 -32.98 26.87
C GLU A 172 11.71 -33.10 26.55
N ALA A 173 12.26 -32.15 25.81
CA ALA A 173 13.67 -32.14 25.40
C ALA A 173 14.16 -30.69 25.22
N PRO A 174 14.22 -29.90 26.30
CA PRO A 174 14.59 -28.49 26.22
C PRO A 174 16.02 -28.29 25.72
N GLY A 175 16.20 -27.29 24.85
CA GLY A 175 17.46 -27.04 24.14
C GLY A 175 18.20 -25.77 24.58
N TYR A 176 17.65 -25.01 25.52
CA TYR A 176 18.13 -23.66 25.85
C TYR A 176 19.57 -23.60 26.38
N LEU A 177 20.05 -24.66 27.07
CA LEU A 177 21.38 -24.72 27.67
C LEU A 177 22.53 -24.63 26.66
N ASN A 178 22.28 -25.05 25.42
CA ASN A 178 23.29 -25.06 24.37
C ASN A 178 23.62 -23.66 23.85
N PHE A 179 22.84 -22.64 24.22
CA PHE A 179 22.98 -21.28 23.70
C PHE A 179 23.36 -20.30 24.82
N PHE A 180 23.92 -19.16 24.42
CA PHE A 180 24.28 -18.05 25.31
C PHE A 180 25.32 -18.37 26.40
N ASN A 181 26.15 -19.40 26.18
CA ASN A 181 27.14 -19.90 27.14
C ASN A 181 26.52 -20.27 28.51
N LEU A 182 25.30 -20.83 28.49
CA LEU A 182 24.67 -21.38 29.69
C LEU A 182 25.20 -22.78 30.05
N SER A 183 25.87 -23.46 29.11
CA SER A 183 26.38 -24.84 29.25
C SER A 183 27.86 -24.94 29.66
N GLU A 184 28.70 -23.96 29.35
CA GLU A 184 30.12 -24.01 29.71
C GLU A 184 30.34 -23.50 31.14
N ASN A 185 30.69 -24.43 32.03
CA ASN A 185 31.30 -24.20 33.34
C ASN A 185 30.55 -23.26 34.30
N ASP A 186 29.49 -23.75 34.96
CA ASP A 186 29.25 -23.47 36.39
C ASP A 186 29.18 -22.00 36.88
N GLU A 187 28.82 -21.02 36.03
CA GLU A 187 28.94 -19.59 36.38
C GLU A 187 27.66 -18.76 36.39
N HIS A 188 26.53 -19.18 35.78
CA HIS A 188 25.26 -18.46 36.01
C HIS A 188 24.70 -18.85 37.37
N GLU A 189 24.94 -17.97 38.36
CA GLU A 189 24.67 -18.21 39.78
C GLU A 189 23.25 -18.72 40.04
N GLU A 190 22.24 -18.20 39.34
CA GLU A 190 20.83 -18.55 39.59
C GLU A 190 20.45 -19.93 39.06
N LEU A 191 21.04 -20.35 37.92
CA LEU A 191 20.86 -21.70 37.40
C LEU A 191 21.59 -22.72 38.28
N LYS A 192 22.82 -22.40 38.71
CA LYS A 192 23.64 -23.27 39.57
C LYS A 192 23.02 -23.54 40.93
N GLU A 193 22.39 -22.53 41.52
CA GLU A 193 21.71 -22.68 42.81
C GLU A 193 20.45 -23.56 42.72
N GLY A 194 20.00 -23.93 41.50
CA GLY A 194 18.81 -24.75 41.30
C GLY A 194 17.52 -24.05 41.77
N LYS A 195 17.55 -22.71 41.88
CA LYS A 195 16.44 -21.90 42.42
C LYS A 195 15.52 -21.34 41.34
N LYS A 196 15.79 -21.63 40.07
CA LYS A 196 15.01 -21.12 38.93
C LYS A 196 14.18 -22.21 38.30
N ASN A 197 12.88 -22.04 38.43
CA ASN A 197 11.87 -22.84 37.76
C ASN A 197 11.71 -22.39 36.29
N GLY A 198 10.89 -23.09 35.52
CA GLY A 198 10.61 -22.76 34.13
C GLY A 198 9.13 -22.84 33.79
N LEU A 199 8.85 -23.05 32.50
CA LEU A 199 7.51 -23.01 31.96
C LEU A 199 6.60 -24.11 32.53
N VAL A 200 7.09 -25.32 32.74
CA VAL A 200 6.28 -26.42 33.31
C VAL A 200 5.78 -26.04 34.70
N GLU A 201 6.69 -25.66 35.58
CA GLU A 201 6.35 -25.27 36.95
C GLU A 201 5.45 -24.03 36.93
N PHE A 202 5.73 -23.04 36.06
CA PHE A 202 4.87 -21.87 35.90
C PHE A 202 3.44 -22.23 35.51
N LEU A 203 3.25 -23.13 34.55
CA LEU A 203 1.93 -23.56 34.10
C LEU A 203 1.19 -24.38 35.17
N CYS A 204 1.90 -25.14 35.99
CA CYS A 204 1.33 -25.84 37.14
C CYS A 204 0.91 -24.85 38.24
N ASP A 205 1.82 -23.96 38.62
CA ASP A 205 1.62 -22.99 39.69
C ASP A 205 0.59 -21.92 39.31
N SER A 206 0.45 -21.57 38.04
CA SER A 206 -0.58 -20.62 37.58
C SER A 206 -1.99 -21.16 37.71
N GLN A 207 -2.13 -22.48 37.51
CA GLN A 207 -3.40 -23.16 37.70
C GLN A 207 -3.74 -23.33 39.18
N PHE A 208 -2.72 -23.41 40.04
CA PHE A 208 -2.90 -23.56 41.48
C PHE A 208 -3.07 -22.23 42.24
N LEU A 209 -2.19 -21.25 41.97
CA LEU A 209 -2.10 -19.96 42.68
C LEU A 209 -2.83 -18.81 41.97
N GLY A 210 -3.19 -18.97 40.69
CA GLY A 210 -3.83 -17.91 39.90
C GLY A 210 -2.87 -16.74 39.61
N LYS A 211 -3.28 -15.51 39.95
CA LYS A 211 -2.54 -14.27 39.63
C LYS A 211 -1.41 -13.92 40.61
N ASN A 212 -1.24 -14.66 41.70
CA ASN A 212 -0.27 -14.34 42.77
C ASN A 212 1.14 -14.93 42.53
N ILE A 213 1.44 -15.33 41.30
CA ILE A 213 2.75 -15.89 40.93
C ILE A 213 3.78 -14.77 40.83
N LYS A 214 4.98 -15.01 41.33
CA LYS A 214 6.15 -14.15 41.13
C LYS A 214 6.91 -14.62 39.90
N ILE A 215 6.89 -13.83 38.83
CA ILE A 215 7.51 -14.23 37.56
C ILE A 215 9.03 -14.40 37.69
N GLU A 216 9.65 -13.72 38.65
CA GLU A 216 11.09 -13.74 38.90
C GLU A 216 11.60 -15.14 39.26
N ASP A 217 10.73 -16.04 39.73
CA ASP A 217 11.09 -17.42 40.07
C ASP A 217 11.19 -18.33 38.83
N TYR A 218 10.64 -17.90 37.69
CA TYR A 218 10.52 -18.69 36.45
C TYR A 218 11.26 -18.09 35.24
N ILE A 219 11.92 -16.94 35.44
CA ILE A 219 12.61 -16.20 34.37
C ILE A 219 14.06 -15.91 34.76
N LEU A 220 14.92 -15.99 33.75
CA LEU A 220 16.35 -15.72 33.80
C LEU A 220 16.67 -14.50 32.94
N ASN A 221 17.50 -13.59 33.43
CA ASN A 221 18.20 -12.67 32.55
C ASN A 221 19.54 -13.31 32.14
N VAL A 222 19.74 -13.48 30.83
CA VAL A 222 20.88 -14.23 30.28
C VAL A 222 22.22 -13.52 30.53
N GLY A 223 22.24 -12.19 30.52
CA GLY A 223 23.45 -11.40 30.78
C GLY A 223 23.72 -11.16 32.27
N ALA A 224 22.69 -11.10 33.11
CA ALA A 224 22.84 -10.82 34.54
C ALA A 224 23.67 -11.90 35.25
N ARG A 225 24.66 -11.46 36.05
CA ARG A 225 25.52 -12.32 36.89
C ARG A 225 26.35 -13.37 36.12
N ASN A 226 26.54 -13.18 34.82
CA ASN A 226 27.48 -13.98 34.02
C ASN A 226 28.91 -13.44 34.25
N ARG A 227 29.82 -14.25 34.81
CA ARG A 227 31.19 -13.83 35.21
C ARG A 227 32.26 -14.06 34.13
N ASN A 228 31.86 -14.49 32.94
CA ASN A 228 32.76 -14.89 31.87
C ASN A 228 33.51 -13.73 31.19
N SER A 229 34.76 -13.98 30.77
CA SER A 229 35.61 -13.02 30.04
C SER A 229 35.12 -12.66 28.63
N ASN A 230 34.14 -13.41 28.09
CA ASN A 230 33.54 -13.21 26.76
C ASN A 230 32.12 -12.58 26.84
N TYR A 231 31.79 -11.93 27.96
CA TYR A 231 30.51 -11.27 28.17
C TYR A 231 30.21 -10.22 27.08
N HIS A 232 29.05 -10.37 26.42
CA HIS A 232 28.55 -9.44 25.42
C HIS A 232 27.34 -8.66 25.96
N PRO A 233 27.34 -7.31 25.97
CA PRO A 233 26.26 -6.51 26.57
C PRO A 233 24.85 -6.78 26.04
N ALA A 234 24.73 -7.25 24.79
CA ALA A 234 23.43 -7.63 24.23
C ALA A 234 22.73 -8.76 25.03
N LEU A 235 23.47 -9.59 25.75
CA LEU A 235 22.88 -10.67 26.55
C LEU A 235 22.00 -10.15 27.70
N ASP A 236 22.26 -8.95 28.22
CA ASP A 236 21.43 -8.33 29.28
C ASP A 236 20.00 -8.04 28.83
N ARG A 237 19.78 -7.96 27.52
CA ARG A 237 18.49 -7.66 26.91
C ARG A 237 17.69 -8.91 26.58
N ILE A 238 18.23 -10.10 26.89
CA ILE A 238 17.58 -11.38 26.64
C ILE A 238 17.09 -11.94 27.98
N TRP A 239 15.78 -12.12 28.04
CA TRP A 239 15.09 -12.83 29.11
C TRP A 239 14.73 -14.22 28.62
N LEU A 240 15.04 -15.25 29.41
CA LEU A 240 14.79 -16.64 29.07
C LEU A 240 13.89 -17.27 30.12
N ILE A 241 12.81 -17.89 29.65
CA ILE A 241 11.97 -18.78 30.42
C ILE A 241 12.34 -20.20 29.96
N PRO A 242 13.13 -20.94 30.76
CA PRO A 242 13.49 -22.32 30.43
C PRO A 242 12.25 -23.21 30.44
N ALA A 243 12.30 -24.38 29.82
CA ALA A 243 11.16 -25.30 29.88
C ALA A 243 10.89 -25.77 31.32
N GLY A 244 11.93 -25.92 32.14
CA GLY A 244 11.85 -26.24 33.56
C GLY A 244 13.21 -26.25 34.24
N ASN A 245 13.23 -26.60 35.53
CA ASN A 245 14.44 -26.59 36.35
C ASN A 245 15.28 -27.86 36.13
N LEU A 246 16.10 -27.86 35.07
CA LEU A 246 16.98 -29.00 34.72
C LEU A 246 18.47 -28.70 34.93
N ASN A 247 18.81 -27.61 35.62
CA ASN A 247 20.19 -27.12 35.78
C ASN A 247 20.91 -27.78 36.97
N GLU A 248 20.79 -29.10 37.07
CA GLU A 248 21.35 -29.85 38.17
C GLU A 248 22.86 -30.00 37.92
N GLY A 249 23.69 -29.46 38.82
CA GLY A 249 25.13 -29.67 38.77
C GLY A 249 25.43 -31.16 38.88
N VAL A 250 25.69 -31.81 37.75
CA VAL A 250 25.98 -33.24 37.70
C VAL A 250 27.38 -33.45 38.29
N THR A 251 27.44 -33.77 39.57
CA THR A 251 28.63 -34.38 40.18
C THR A 251 28.48 -35.91 40.10
N GLU A 252 29.59 -36.64 40.04
CA GLU A 252 29.59 -38.11 39.96
C GLU A 252 28.77 -38.77 41.08
N ASP A 253 28.62 -38.11 42.23
CA ASP A 253 27.92 -38.62 43.42
C ASP A 253 26.39 -38.39 43.41
N ASN A 254 25.88 -37.37 42.69
CA ASN A 254 24.46 -36.96 42.76
C ASN A 254 23.67 -37.13 41.45
N ALA A 255 24.28 -37.62 40.37
CA ALA A 255 23.67 -37.72 39.05
C ALA A 255 22.33 -38.51 39.01
N LEU A 256 22.14 -39.44 39.96
CA LEU A 256 20.99 -40.35 40.02
C LEU A 256 19.84 -39.85 40.90
N GLU A 257 20.08 -38.92 41.83
CA GLU A 257 19.10 -38.47 42.83
C GLU A 257 18.88 -36.96 42.76
N SER A 258 17.95 -36.57 41.90
CA SER A 258 17.77 -35.19 41.48
C SER A 258 16.34 -34.70 41.76
N PRO A 259 16.13 -33.94 42.86
CA PRO A 259 14.80 -33.47 43.23
C PRO A 259 14.16 -32.57 42.17
N ASN A 260 14.93 -31.70 41.50
CA ASN A 260 14.38 -30.75 40.52
C ASN A 260 13.89 -31.49 39.26
N ARG A 261 14.66 -32.46 38.76
CA ARG A 261 14.26 -33.34 37.65
C ARG A 261 13.05 -34.20 38.00
N GLN A 262 12.98 -34.72 39.23
CA GLN A 262 11.81 -35.45 39.70
C GLN A 262 10.56 -34.56 39.72
N ASP A 263 10.67 -33.35 40.26
CA ASP A 263 9.56 -32.39 40.33
C ASP A 263 9.13 -31.90 38.93
N TYR A 264 10.09 -31.67 38.03
CA TYR A 264 9.82 -31.35 36.63
C TYR A 264 9.04 -32.46 35.92
N ILE A 265 9.46 -33.72 36.07
CA ILE A 265 8.77 -34.89 35.51
C ILE A 265 7.36 -35.02 36.10
N GLU A 266 7.21 -34.77 37.40
CA GLU A 266 5.91 -34.81 38.08
C GLU A 266 4.98 -33.70 37.58
N GLY A 267 5.49 -32.49 37.38
CA GLY A 267 4.78 -31.37 36.76
C GLY A 267 4.31 -31.72 35.36
N LEU A 268 5.20 -32.25 34.51
CA LEU A 268 4.88 -32.71 33.16
C LEU A 268 3.78 -33.77 33.14
N ALA A 269 3.84 -34.74 34.06
CA ALA A 269 2.86 -35.82 34.13
C ALA A 269 1.45 -35.32 34.51
N LYS A 270 1.37 -34.23 35.28
CA LYS A 270 0.11 -33.64 35.75
C LYS A 270 -0.44 -32.55 34.83
N LEU A 271 0.39 -31.97 33.98
CA LEU A 271 0.03 -30.82 33.16
C LEU A 271 -1.01 -31.18 32.09
N ASN A 272 -2.23 -30.66 32.22
CA ASN A 272 -3.29 -30.85 31.23
C ASN A 272 -3.21 -29.81 30.10
N LEU A 273 -2.38 -30.10 29.10
CA LEU A 273 -2.26 -29.26 27.90
C LEU A 273 -3.45 -29.37 26.94
N GLY A 274 -4.32 -30.38 27.10
CA GLY A 274 -5.51 -30.56 26.28
C GLY A 274 -6.60 -29.52 26.54
N ASN A 275 -6.56 -28.84 27.69
CA ASN A 275 -7.45 -27.70 27.98
C ASN A 275 -6.88 -26.40 27.40
N THR A 276 -7.12 -26.19 26.10
CA THR A 276 -6.61 -25.04 25.34
C THR A 276 -6.91 -23.69 26.02
N GLN A 277 -8.09 -23.51 26.62
CA GLN A 277 -8.48 -22.26 27.27
C GLN A 277 -7.62 -21.94 28.50
N ASN A 278 -7.37 -22.94 29.36
CA ASN A 278 -6.53 -22.77 30.55
C ASN A 278 -5.08 -22.50 30.19
N VAL A 279 -4.57 -23.17 29.14
CA VAL A 279 -3.22 -22.94 28.63
C VAL A 279 -3.10 -21.50 28.13
N ILE A 280 -4.03 -21.04 27.27
CA ILE A 280 -4.03 -19.65 26.76
C ILE A 280 -4.11 -18.64 27.90
N LYS A 281 -4.93 -18.87 28.91
CA LYS A 281 -5.02 -18.00 30.09
C LYS A 281 -3.68 -17.89 30.84
N SER A 282 -2.97 -19.00 30.96
CA SER A 282 -1.65 -19.04 31.61
C SER A 282 -0.61 -18.29 30.80
N PHE A 283 -0.55 -18.49 29.48
CA PHE A 283 0.32 -17.72 28.59
C PHE A 283 -0.01 -16.24 28.56
N ASN A 284 -1.28 -15.85 28.57
CA ASN A 284 -1.65 -14.44 28.65
C ASN A 284 -1.18 -13.82 29.98
N THR A 285 -1.29 -14.55 31.09
CA THR A 285 -0.75 -14.10 32.40
C THR A 285 0.77 -13.93 32.32
N LEU A 286 1.47 -14.86 31.69
CA LEU A 286 2.91 -14.77 31.43
C LEU A 286 3.25 -13.54 30.58
N PHE A 287 2.52 -13.30 29.49
CA PHE A 287 2.73 -12.14 28.61
C PHE A 287 2.48 -10.81 29.32
N GLU A 288 1.48 -10.74 30.21
CA GLU A 288 1.26 -9.55 31.04
C GLU A 288 2.44 -9.27 31.98
N HIS A 289 3.04 -10.31 32.57
CA HIS A 289 4.26 -10.14 33.35
C HIS A 289 5.45 -9.72 32.47
N LEU A 290 5.64 -10.33 31.30
CA LEU A 290 6.70 -9.96 30.38
C LEU A 290 6.58 -8.52 29.88
N LYS A 291 5.36 -7.99 29.69
CA LYS A 291 5.12 -6.57 29.38
C LYS A 291 5.74 -5.64 30.42
N THR A 292 5.72 -6.01 31.71
CA THR A 292 6.31 -5.18 32.78
C THR A 292 7.83 -5.07 32.69
N LEU A 293 8.49 -5.98 31.96
CA LEU A 293 9.92 -5.97 31.68
C LEU A 293 10.29 -5.16 30.44
N ASN A 294 9.34 -4.43 29.84
CA ASN A 294 9.52 -3.65 28.60
C ASN A 294 10.08 -4.47 27.44
N VAL A 295 9.60 -5.71 27.27
CA VAL A 295 10.02 -6.56 26.15
C VAL A 295 9.40 -6.06 24.83
N ASP A 296 10.22 -5.97 23.80
CA ASP A 296 9.84 -5.58 22.45
C ASP A 296 9.38 -6.78 21.60
N ALA A 297 9.79 -8.00 21.96
CA ALA A 297 9.48 -9.22 21.22
C ALA A 297 9.41 -10.44 22.15
N ILE A 298 8.49 -11.37 21.86
CA ILE A 298 8.42 -12.68 22.53
C ILE A 298 8.67 -13.76 21.49
N LEU A 299 9.70 -14.58 21.69
CA LEU A 299 10.09 -15.68 20.83
C LEU A 299 9.72 -17.00 21.51
N ILE A 300 9.02 -17.89 20.80
CA ILE A 300 8.61 -19.19 21.32
C ILE A 300 9.32 -20.30 20.54
N ASP A 301 10.11 -21.12 21.23
CA ASP A 301 10.61 -22.38 20.69
C ASP A 301 9.51 -23.42 20.88
N SER A 302 8.78 -23.78 19.82
CA SER A 302 7.70 -24.76 19.94
C SER A 302 8.25 -26.16 20.29
N ARG A 303 7.40 -27.17 20.44
CA ARG A 303 7.83 -28.57 20.42
C ARG A 303 7.64 -29.19 19.04
N THR A 304 8.47 -30.15 18.68
CA THR A 304 8.36 -30.83 17.36
C THR A 304 7.14 -31.75 17.26
N GLY A 305 6.67 -31.94 16.02
CA GLY A 305 5.53 -32.81 15.71
C GLY A 305 4.17 -32.16 15.99
N PHE A 306 3.13 -32.99 16.06
CA PHE A 306 1.81 -32.56 16.52
C PHE A 306 1.78 -32.66 18.04
N ASN A 307 1.58 -31.53 18.74
CA ASN A 307 1.48 -31.45 20.19
C ASN A 307 0.56 -30.29 20.59
N ASP A 308 -0.03 -30.40 21.78
CA ASP A 308 -1.03 -29.47 22.33
C ASP A 308 -0.50 -28.04 22.49
N ILE A 309 0.73 -27.94 23.03
CA ILE A 309 1.42 -26.68 23.29
C ILE A 309 1.75 -25.94 22.00
N PHE A 310 2.16 -26.66 20.94
CA PHE A 310 2.34 -26.12 19.59
C PHE A 310 1.02 -25.62 19.00
N GLY A 311 -0.03 -26.46 19.01
CA GLY A 311 -1.33 -26.04 18.47
C GLY A 311 -1.82 -24.76 19.13
N THR A 312 -1.58 -24.61 20.44
CA THR A 312 -1.90 -23.39 21.19
C THR A 312 -0.99 -22.22 20.83
N ALA A 313 0.32 -22.38 20.93
CA ALA A 313 1.31 -21.33 20.67
C ALA A 313 1.21 -20.80 19.23
N THR A 314 1.16 -21.69 18.24
CA THR A 314 1.14 -21.33 16.82
C THR A 314 -0.21 -20.81 16.35
N LEU A 315 -1.32 -21.45 16.71
CA LEU A 315 -2.62 -21.10 16.13
C LEU A 315 -3.36 -20.01 16.90
N HIS A 316 -3.08 -19.84 18.20
CA HIS A 316 -3.87 -18.96 19.08
C HIS A 316 -3.07 -17.82 19.72
N LEU A 317 -1.75 -17.96 19.89
CA LEU A 317 -0.92 -16.95 20.57
C LEU A 317 -0.03 -16.11 19.65
N SER A 318 0.36 -16.66 18.50
CA SER A 318 1.38 -16.06 17.62
C SER A 318 0.83 -14.95 16.73
N SER A 319 1.59 -13.86 16.59
CA SER A 319 1.41 -12.88 15.52
C SER A 319 2.17 -13.29 14.25
N CYS A 320 3.29 -14.00 14.40
CA CYS A 320 4.09 -14.54 13.31
C CYS A 320 4.57 -15.96 13.62
N VAL A 321 4.59 -16.82 12.60
CA VAL A 321 5.06 -18.20 12.67
C VAL A 321 6.15 -18.39 11.63
N VAL A 322 7.30 -18.91 12.07
CA VAL A 322 8.43 -19.29 11.21
C VAL A 322 8.52 -20.81 11.17
N GLY A 323 8.08 -21.43 10.07
CA GLY A 323 8.03 -22.88 9.90
C GLY A 323 9.28 -23.44 9.23
N PHE A 324 10.01 -24.32 9.90
CA PHE A 324 11.22 -24.98 9.43
C PHE A 324 10.92 -26.38 8.91
N PHE A 325 11.27 -26.63 7.65
CA PHE A 325 11.03 -27.90 6.98
C PHE A 325 12.23 -28.31 6.13
N GLY A 326 12.81 -29.48 6.38
CA GLY A 326 13.77 -30.09 5.45
C GLY A 326 13.07 -30.79 4.29
N LEU A 327 13.76 -31.03 3.17
CA LEU A 327 13.24 -31.64 1.94
C LEU A 327 12.97 -33.16 2.03
N SER A 328 12.42 -33.62 3.15
CA SER A 328 12.11 -35.02 3.41
C SER A 328 10.60 -35.25 3.43
N ARG A 329 10.17 -36.46 3.04
CA ARG A 329 8.77 -36.88 3.16
C ARG A 329 8.24 -36.82 4.59
N GLN A 330 9.13 -36.91 5.60
CA GLN A 330 8.72 -36.82 7.00
C GLN A 330 8.26 -35.41 7.38
N ASN A 331 8.70 -34.36 6.69
CA ASN A 331 8.28 -32.99 6.96
C ASN A 331 6.95 -32.60 6.27
N GLU A 332 6.56 -33.33 5.23
CA GLU A 332 5.37 -33.02 4.42
C GLU A 332 4.07 -32.94 5.25
N PRO A 333 3.76 -33.89 6.16
CA PRO A 333 2.50 -33.83 6.93
C PRO A 333 2.36 -32.57 7.79
N GLY A 334 3.46 -32.14 8.41
CA GLY A 334 3.46 -30.95 9.26
C GLY A 334 3.41 -29.65 8.47
N LEU A 335 4.04 -29.60 7.29
CA LEU A 335 3.91 -28.47 6.36
C LEU A 335 2.46 -28.35 5.88
N ILE A 336 1.88 -29.44 5.40
CA ILE A 336 0.51 -29.51 4.90
C ILE A 336 -0.48 -29.04 5.97
N ASN A 337 -0.35 -29.56 7.20
CA ASN A 337 -1.24 -29.18 8.29
C ASN A 337 -1.10 -27.69 8.66
N LEU A 338 0.12 -27.15 8.70
CA LEU A 338 0.34 -25.73 8.99
C LEU A 338 -0.32 -24.83 7.93
N LEU A 339 -0.13 -25.14 6.65
CA LEU A 339 -0.72 -24.39 5.54
C LEU A 339 -2.25 -24.47 5.57
N ALA A 340 -2.80 -25.67 5.77
CA ALA A 340 -4.24 -25.87 5.86
C ALA A 340 -4.85 -25.07 7.00
N LYS A 341 -4.21 -25.05 8.18
CA LYS A 341 -4.67 -24.26 9.33
C LYS A 341 -4.53 -22.76 9.08
N HIS A 342 -3.45 -22.34 8.44
CA HIS A 342 -3.23 -20.93 8.12
C HIS A 342 -4.34 -20.39 7.19
N VAL A 343 -4.73 -21.15 6.16
CA VAL A 343 -5.83 -20.78 5.24
C VAL A 343 -7.20 -20.89 5.90
N GLN A 344 -7.48 -21.97 6.63
CA GLN A 344 -8.77 -22.15 7.33
C GLN A 344 -9.06 -21.03 8.32
N ASN A 345 -8.02 -20.49 8.95
CA ASN A 345 -8.12 -19.41 9.92
C ASN A 345 -7.92 -18.02 9.28
N GLU A 346 -8.27 -17.80 8.00
CA GLU A 346 -8.23 -16.47 7.35
C GLU A 346 -6.91 -15.70 7.53
N ASN A 347 -5.77 -16.38 7.59
CA ASN A 347 -4.46 -15.77 7.83
C ASN A 347 -4.29 -14.99 9.15
N LEU A 348 -4.85 -15.50 10.26
CA LEU A 348 -4.73 -14.91 11.62
C LEU A 348 -3.30 -14.51 12.05
N PHE A 349 -2.28 -15.22 11.57
CA PHE A 349 -0.86 -14.92 11.83
C PHE A 349 -0.08 -14.81 10.52
N LYS A 350 1.05 -14.10 10.53
CA LYS A 350 1.99 -14.06 9.39
C LYS A 350 2.79 -15.35 9.32
N LEU A 351 2.90 -15.98 8.14
CA LEU A 351 3.67 -17.20 7.95
C LEU A 351 4.92 -16.99 7.09
N ILE A 352 6.06 -17.45 7.59
CA ILE A 352 7.33 -17.52 6.87
C ILE A 352 7.78 -18.98 6.86
N LEU A 353 8.21 -19.49 5.70
CA LEU A 353 8.71 -20.86 5.54
C LEU A 353 10.23 -20.84 5.36
N ALA A 354 10.92 -21.58 6.21
CA ALA A 354 12.36 -21.81 6.12
C ALA A 354 12.62 -23.26 5.66
N TYR A 355 13.16 -23.41 4.45
CA TYR A 355 13.61 -24.72 3.98
C TYR A 355 14.99 -25.00 4.53
N SER A 356 15.07 -25.86 5.53
CA SER A 356 16.22 -25.90 6.44
C SER A 356 17.01 -27.20 6.43
N ILE A 357 18.29 -27.02 6.70
CA ILE A 357 19.42 -27.93 6.57
C ILE A 357 19.61 -28.39 5.11
N LEU A 358 19.52 -27.42 4.20
CA LEU A 358 19.81 -27.66 2.78
C LEU A 358 21.31 -27.82 2.55
N PRO A 359 21.75 -28.81 1.75
CA PRO A 359 23.11 -28.83 1.22
C PRO A 359 23.36 -27.57 0.39
N LYS A 360 24.57 -26.99 0.45
CA LYS A 360 24.94 -25.78 -0.33
C LYS A 360 24.66 -25.92 -1.83
N ASN A 361 24.75 -27.14 -2.36
CA ASN A 361 24.54 -27.45 -3.77
C ASN A 361 23.20 -28.17 -4.04
N TYR A 362 22.18 -28.02 -3.17
CA TYR A 362 20.92 -28.76 -3.33
C TYR A 362 20.23 -28.57 -4.69
N LYS A 363 20.49 -27.44 -5.37
CA LYS A 363 19.95 -27.13 -6.70
C LYS A 363 20.54 -27.98 -7.82
N GLU A 364 21.74 -28.54 -7.61
CA GLU A 364 22.43 -29.41 -8.57
C GLU A 364 22.01 -30.88 -8.40
N ASP A 365 21.35 -31.21 -7.30
CA ASP A 365 20.84 -32.55 -7.00
C ASP A 365 19.39 -32.69 -7.49
N ASN A 366 19.22 -33.49 -8.54
CA ASN A 366 17.90 -33.74 -9.14
C ASN A 366 16.88 -34.29 -8.12
N ILE A 367 17.30 -35.14 -7.18
CA ILE A 367 16.40 -35.77 -6.20
C ILE A 367 15.92 -34.73 -5.18
N LEU A 368 16.84 -33.87 -4.71
CA LEU A 368 16.48 -32.78 -3.79
C LEU A 368 15.63 -31.72 -4.48
N MET A 369 15.91 -31.40 -5.75
CA MET A 369 15.08 -30.48 -6.53
C MET A 369 13.69 -31.04 -6.81
N GLU A 370 13.55 -32.34 -7.07
CA GLU A 370 12.24 -32.99 -7.13
C GLU A 370 11.49 -32.86 -5.80
N ALA A 371 12.16 -33.04 -4.66
CA ALA A 371 11.54 -32.87 -3.34
C ALA A 371 11.10 -31.42 -3.09
N TYR A 372 11.94 -30.45 -3.44
CA TYR A 372 11.62 -29.02 -3.39
C TYR A 372 10.39 -28.69 -4.25
N ASN A 373 10.37 -29.14 -5.52
CA ASN A 373 9.27 -28.88 -6.44
C ASN A 373 7.95 -29.49 -5.97
N ARG A 374 7.98 -30.66 -5.32
CA ARG A 374 6.77 -31.26 -4.71
C ARG A 374 6.20 -30.36 -3.62
N MET A 375 7.04 -29.83 -2.73
CA MET A 375 6.61 -28.92 -1.66
C MET A 375 6.06 -27.61 -2.23
N GLU A 376 6.74 -27.00 -3.21
CA GLU A 376 6.25 -25.78 -3.87
C GLU A 376 4.93 -26.01 -4.60
N THR A 377 4.77 -27.15 -5.29
CA THR A 377 3.50 -27.49 -5.96
C THR A 377 2.35 -27.55 -4.96
N PHE A 378 2.58 -28.13 -3.77
CA PHE A 378 1.56 -28.16 -2.73
C PHE A 378 1.20 -26.75 -2.25
N ILE A 379 2.20 -25.90 -1.98
CA ILE A 379 1.97 -24.51 -1.55
C ILE A 379 1.16 -23.75 -2.61
N MET A 380 1.51 -23.86 -3.89
CA MET A 380 0.83 -23.16 -4.99
C MET A 380 -0.59 -23.69 -5.26
N ASN A 381 -0.91 -24.92 -4.83
CA ASN A 381 -2.27 -25.43 -4.87
C ASN A 381 -3.15 -24.91 -3.72
N VAL A 382 -2.52 -24.49 -2.62
CA VAL A 382 -3.21 -23.96 -1.43
C VAL A 382 -3.34 -22.43 -1.48
N TYR A 383 -2.39 -21.74 -2.10
CA TYR A 383 -2.32 -20.28 -2.18
C TYR A 383 -2.34 -19.76 -3.62
N ASP A 384 -3.04 -18.66 -3.85
CA ASP A 384 -2.85 -17.85 -5.07
C ASP A 384 -1.42 -17.27 -5.12
N GLN A 385 -0.87 -17.06 -6.32
CA GLN A 385 0.52 -16.60 -6.53
C GLN A 385 0.89 -15.32 -5.74
N LYS A 386 -0.08 -14.45 -5.43
CA LYS A 386 0.14 -13.20 -4.67
C LYS A 386 0.10 -13.39 -3.14
N ASN A 387 -0.48 -14.48 -2.64
CA ASN A 387 -0.78 -14.68 -1.21
C ASN A 387 0.07 -15.78 -0.56
N ALA A 388 0.95 -16.45 -1.32
CA ALA A 388 1.79 -17.52 -0.79
C ALA A 388 2.81 -16.97 0.23
N PRO A 389 3.08 -17.70 1.34
CA PRO A 389 4.09 -17.30 2.32
C PRO A 389 5.49 -17.19 1.69
N THR A 390 6.38 -16.39 2.28
CA THR A 390 7.77 -16.27 1.83
C THR A 390 8.53 -17.58 2.10
N ARG A 391 9.37 -18.02 1.15
CA ARG A 391 10.21 -19.23 1.26
C ARG A 391 11.68 -18.85 1.29
N ILE A 392 12.39 -19.26 2.34
CA ILE A 392 13.78 -18.88 2.59
C ILE A 392 14.61 -20.16 2.74
N PRO A 393 15.60 -20.40 1.86
CA PRO A 393 16.51 -21.53 2.00
C PRO A 393 17.52 -21.25 3.13
N ILE A 394 17.70 -22.21 4.05
CA ILE A 394 18.70 -22.18 5.12
C ILE A 394 19.67 -23.33 4.91
N HIS A 395 20.93 -23.01 4.59
CA HIS A 395 21.95 -24.02 4.31
C HIS A 395 22.63 -24.55 5.58
N ARG A 396 23.15 -25.78 5.48
CA ARG A 396 24.04 -26.36 6.50
C ARG A 396 25.25 -25.46 6.77
N ASN A 397 25.58 -25.32 8.06
CA ASN A 397 26.73 -24.55 8.52
C ASN A 397 27.48 -25.33 9.60
N ASP A 398 28.73 -25.68 9.31
CA ASP A 398 29.57 -26.53 10.17
C ASP A 398 29.89 -25.88 11.53
N ASP A 399 29.94 -24.55 11.60
CA ASP A 399 30.19 -23.83 12.85
C ASP A 399 28.95 -23.90 13.77
N LEU A 400 27.74 -23.82 13.20
CA LEU A 400 26.49 -23.91 13.97
C LEU A 400 26.20 -25.32 14.50
N GLU A 401 26.70 -26.35 13.82
CA GLU A 401 26.56 -27.75 14.25
C GLU A 401 27.44 -28.09 15.46
N ARG A 402 28.43 -27.24 15.79
CA ARG A 402 29.36 -27.42 16.91
C ARG A 402 29.02 -26.58 18.15
N ILE A 403 27.87 -25.92 18.16
CA ILE A 403 27.40 -25.15 19.33
C ILE A 403 27.01 -26.10 20.46
N GLY A 404 27.42 -25.78 21.69
CA GLY A 404 27.01 -26.52 22.89
C GLY A 404 27.75 -27.85 23.14
N ILE A 405 28.79 -28.17 22.37
CA ILE A 405 29.68 -29.33 22.62
C ILE A 405 31.02 -28.95 23.26
N GLY A 406 31.16 -27.70 23.74
CA GLY A 406 32.40 -27.18 24.35
C GLY A 406 33.44 -26.66 23.34
N ASP A 407 33.04 -26.36 22.10
CA ASP A 407 33.89 -25.70 21.11
C ASP A 407 33.78 -24.17 21.28
N LEU A 408 34.64 -23.63 22.14
CA LEU A 408 34.76 -22.18 22.41
C LEU A 408 34.85 -21.33 21.14
N ALA A 409 35.43 -21.85 20.06
CA ALA A 409 35.52 -21.12 18.81
C ALA A 409 34.18 -21.08 18.07
N ALA A 410 33.40 -22.17 18.11
CA ALA A 410 32.05 -22.23 17.56
C ALA A 410 31.07 -21.34 18.35
N ASP A 411 31.12 -21.39 19.69
CA ASP A 411 30.25 -20.56 20.55
C ASP A 411 30.57 -19.06 20.39
N LYS A 412 31.87 -18.72 20.33
CA LYS A 412 32.29 -17.35 20.00
C LYS A 412 31.85 -16.95 18.59
N LYS A 413 31.97 -17.82 17.60
CA LYS A 413 31.47 -17.56 16.23
C LYS A 413 29.96 -17.39 16.19
N PHE A 414 29.19 -18.06 17.03
CA PHE A 414 27.74 -17.87 17.12
C PHE A 414 27.38 -16.48 17.66
N ILE A 415 28.13 -16.01 18.66
CA ILE A 415 28.01 -14.62 19.15
C ILE A 415 28.45 -13.67 18.03
N ASP A 416 29.66 -13.84 17.48
CA ASP A 416 30.23 -13.02 16.41
C ASP A 416 29.36 -13.00 15.14
N MET A 417 28.69 -14.10 14.79
CA MET A 417 27.73 -14.19 13.69
C MET A 417 26.63 -13.13 13.85
N ASN A 418 26.20 -12.89 15.07
CA ASN A 418 25.12 -11.95 15.37
C ASN A 418 25.65 -10.55 15.72
N THR A 419 26.88 -10.44 16.24
CA THR A 419 27.46 -9.18 16.77
C THR A 419 28.46 -8.49 15.83
N SER A 420 29.14 -9.21 14.93
CA SER A 420 30.09 -8.64 13.96
C SER A 420 29.41 -8.01 12.73
N THR A 421 30.15 -7.19 11.98
CA THR A 421 29.69 -6.51 10.75
C THR A 421 29.75 -7.40 9.49
N ASP A 422 30.44 -8.54 9.55
CA ASP A 422 30.67 -9.43 8.40
C ASP A 422 29.58 -10.51 8.20
N ARG A 423 28.49 -10.44 8.97
CA ARG A 423 27.38 -11.40 8.92
C ARG A 423 26.82 -11.62 7.52
N ASN A 424 26.74 -10.57 6.71
CA ASN A 424 26.19 -10.62 5.35
C ASN A 424 27.01 -11.48 4.37
N ILE A 425 28.27 -11.79 4.71
CA ILE A 425 29.17 -12.58 3.87
C ILE A 425 29.11 -14.06 4.25
N GLN A 426 29.02 -14.40 5.54
CA GLN A 426 29.10 -15.78 6.02
C GLN A 426 27.73 -16.43 6.30
N PHE A 427 26.70 -15.64 6.63
CA PHE A 427 25.39 -16.12 7.06
C PHE A 427 24.23 -15.41 6.34
N SER A 428 24.38 -15.21 5.03
CA SER A 428 23.40 -14.49 4.19
C SER A 428 21.97 -15.02 4.31
N ASP A 429 21.80 -16.34 4.44
CA ASP A 429 20.49 -16.99 4.52
C ASP A 429 19.73 -16.60 5.81
N TYR A 430 20.44 -16.59 6.93
CA TYR A 430 19.88 -16.16 8.22
C TYR A 430 19.61 -14.66 8.22
N THR A 431 20.44 -13.85 7.54
CA THR A 431 20.15 -12.42 7.36
C THR A 431 18.85 -12.22 6.58
N GLN A 432 18.65 -12.97 5.49
CA GLN A 432 17.40 -12.92 4.72
C GLN A 432 16.20 -13.34 5.58
N LEU A 433 16.34 -14.41 6.36
CA LEU A 433 15.30 -14.85 7.30
C LEU A 433 14.95 -13.74 8.30
N PHE A 434 15.93 -13.12 8.93
CA PHE A 434 15.68 -12.13 9.97
C PHE A 434 15.07 -10.85 9.39
N ASN A 435 15.52 -10.41 8.21
CA ASN A 435 14.91 -9.28 7.52
C ASN A 435 13.43 -9.51 7.18
N GLU A 436 13.06 -10.73 6.79
CA GLU A 436 11.66 -11.07 6.53
C GLU A 436 10.84 -11.13 7.83
N ILE A 437 11.40 -11.66 8.92
CA ILE A 437 10.73 -11.62 10.23
C ILE A 437 10.55 -10.16 10.68
N ASP A 438 11.61 -9.34 10.56
CA ASP A 438 11.60 -7.92 10.94
C ASP A 438 10.57 -7.11 10.13
N ARG A 439 10.48 -7.35 8.82
CA ARG A 439 9.48 -6.70 7.96
C ARG A 439 8.05 -7.04 8.40
N ASN A 440 7.80 -8.28 8.82
CA ASN A 440 6.47 -8.73 9.23
C ASN A 440 6.10 -8.31 10.66
N CYS A 441 7.08 -8.22 11.57
CA CYS A 441 6.84 -8.01 13.01
C CYS A 441 7.12 -6.57 13.47
N PHE A 442 7.99 -5.83 12.77
CA PHE A 442 8.40 -4.46 13.11
C PHE A 442 8.33 -3.51 11.89
N PRO A 443 7.17 -3.34 11.23
CA PRO A 443 7.05 -2.54 10.00
C PRO A 443 7.39 -1.05 10.21
N GLU A 444 7.07 -0.48 11.38
CA GLU A 444 7.48 0.89 11.75
C GLU A 444 8.95 0.95 12.20
N GLY A 445 9.47 -0.17 12.73
CA GLY A 445 10.79 -0.29 13.34
C GLY A 445 11.92 -0.57 12.36
N LEU A 446 11.66 -1.02 11.12
CA LEU A 446 12.67 -1.33 10.11
C LEU A 446 13.57 -0.13 9.77
N LEU A 447 13.01 1.09 9.83
CA LEU A 447 13.81 2.31 9.76
C LEU A 447 14.63 2.44 11.05
N SER A 448 14.03 2.37 12.23
CA SER A 448 14.77 2.54 13.50
C SER A 448 15.88 1.51 13.75
N SER A 449 15.78 0.27 13.23
CA SER A 449 16.77 -0.80 13.43
C SER A 449 17.93 -0.73 12.42
N ILE A 450 17.63 -0.43 11.15
CA ILE A 450 18.66 -0.11 10.15
C ILE A 450 19.39 1.18 10.57
N PHE A 451 18.63 2.19 10.99
CA PHE A 451 19.19 3.42 11.52
C PHE A 451 19.81 3.26 12.91
N GLY A 452 19.44 2.23 13.69
CA GLY A 452 19.96 1.91 15.03
C GLY A 452 21.31 1.21 14.97
N LEU A 453 21.46 0.21 14.09
CA LEU A 453 22.77 -0.36 13.74
C LEU A 453 23.69 0.64 13.07
N MET A 454 23.13 1.56 12.27
CA MET A 454 23.88 2.70 11.79
C MET A 454 24.21 3.66 12.95
N ALA A 455 23.27 3.94 13.86
CA ALA A 455 23.45 4.86 15.00
C ALA A 455 24.45 4.39 16.06
N ASP A 456 24.57 3.09 16.32
CA ASP A 456 25.58 2.55 17.23
C ASP A 456 26.98 2.49 16.58
N ASN A 457 27.03 2.33 15.26
CA ASN A 457 28.23 2.65 14.48
C ASN A 457 28.53 4.17 14.45
N LEU A 458 27.54 5.03 14.71
CA LEU A 458 27.68 6.49 14.79
C LEU A 458 28.08 7.01 16.17
N LYS A 459 27.80 6.27 17.26
CA LYS A 459 28.20 6.64 18.62
C LYS A 459 29.60 6.15 18.99
N SER A 460 30.08 5.08 18.36
CA SER A 460 31.40 4.48 18.65
C SER A 460 32.56 5.10 17.86
N ASN A 461 32.30 5.85 16.78
CA ASN A 461 33.34 6.54 16.01
C ASN A 461 33.31 8.05 16.22
N LYS A 462 33.96 8.51 17.29
CA LYS A 462 34.21 9.94 17.55
C LYS A 462 35.32 10.56 16.69
N ASP A 463 35.89 9.83 15.74
CA ASP A 463 36.85 10.37 14.78
C ASP A 463 36.40 10.12 13.33
N ASN A 464 35.81 11.18 12.76
CA ASN A 464 35.84 11.57 11.34
C ASN A 464 35.51 10.56 10.21
N ARG A 465 34.45 10.97 9.47
CA ARG A 465 34.04 10.65 8.09
C ARG A 465 33.12 9.43 7.91
N TYR A 466 31.83 9.72 7.91
CA TYR A 466 30.83 8.91 7.22
C TYR A 466 31.35 8.50 5.83
N ASN A 467 31.27 7.21 5.51
CA ASN A 467 31.50 6.76 4.14
C ASN A 467 30.40 7.36 3.26
N SER A 468 30.77 8.01 2.16
CA SER A 468 29.79 8.68 1.29
C SER A 468 28.72 7.70 0.83
N TYR A 469 29.07 6.43 0.64
CA TYR A 469 28.15 5.33 0.34
C TYR A 469 26.94 5.25 1.28
N ASP A 470 27.16 5.34 2.58
CA ASP A 470 26.10 5.22 3.58
C ASP A 470 25.19 6.45 3.57
N LEU A 471 25.77 7.65 3.43
CA LEU A 471 25.02 8.91 3.30
C LEU A 471 24.09 8.89 2.08
N ARG A 472 24.56 8.35 0.95
CA ARG A 472 23.73 8.21 -0.26
C ARG A 472 22.59 7.23 -0.06
N ASN A 473 22.84 6.10 0.59
CA ASN A 473 21.80 5.10 0.84
C ASN A 473 20.69 5.65 1.75
N ILE A 474 21.04 6.48 2.75
CA ILE A 474 20.06 7.18 3.59
C ILE A 474 19.11 8.03 2.74
N ILE A 475 19.66 8.83 1.82
CA ILE A 475 18.88 9.70 0.93
C ILE A 475 17.98 8.88 0.00
N LEU A 476 18.53 7.84 -0.62
CA LEU A 476 17.83 7.01 -1.60
C LEU A 476 16.70 6.19 -0.96
N GLN A 477 16.93 5.61 0.22
CA GLN A 477 15.91 4.85 0.95
C GLN A 477 14.76 5.75 1.42
N HIS A 478 15.08 6.94 1.94
CA HIS A 478 14.06 7.93 2.30
C HIS A 478 13.24 8.36 1.08
N LEU A 479 13.91 8.70 -0.02
CA LEU A 479 13.23 9.10 -1.25
C LEU A 479 12.35 7.96 -1.81
N LYS A 480 12.81 6.71 -1.74
CA LYS A 480 12.00 5.54 -2.15
C LYS A 480 10.73 5.43 -1.31
N LYS A 481 10.86 5.56 0.01
CA LYS A 481 9.72 5.50 0.94
C LYS A 481 8.70 6.59 0.64
N VAL A 482 9.13 7.84 0.53
CA VAL A 482 8.21 8.97 0.33
C VAL A 482 7.55 8.92 -1.06
N LEU A 483 8.26 8.44 -2.09
CA LEU A 483 7.67 8.21 -3.41
C LEU A 483 6.66 7.06 -3.38
N ASP A 484 6.93 5.96 -2.67
CA ASP A 484 5.98 4.86 -2.48
C ASP A 484 4.70 5.33 -1.80
N GLU A 485 4.85 6.06 -0.70
CA GLU A 485 3.74 6.70 0.01
C GLU A 485 2.97 7.62 -0.95
N SER A 486 3.63 8.44 -1.77
CA SER A 486 2.95 9.33 -2.73
C SER A 486 2.17 8.59 -3.84
N ILE A 487 2.62 7.40 -4.24
CA ILE A 487 1.98 6.58 -5.28
C ILE A 487 0.77 5.84 -4.70
N ASN A 488 0.91 5.29 -3.48
CA ASN A 488 -0.13 4.48 -2.83
C ASN A 488 -1.15 5.35 -2.06
N SER A 489 -0.77 6.51 -1.52
CA SER A 489 -1.65 7.43 -0.77
C SER A 489 -2.69 8.17 -1.62
N ALA A 490 -2.68 8.01 -2.94
CA ALA A 490 -3.76 8.53 -3.78
C ALA A 490 -5.15 8.00 -3.35
N GLU A 491 -5.19 6.83 -2.70
CA GLU A 491 -6.40 6.16 -2.21
C GLU A 491 -6.64 6.32 -0.69
N GLU A 492 -5.64 6.72 0.11
CA GLU A 492 -5.78 6.93 1.57
C GLU A 492 -6.15 8.39 1.94
N ASP A 493 -6.72 8.59 3.14
CA ASP A 493 -7.23 9.88 3.64
C ASP A 493 -6.18 10.74 4.39
N ARG A 494 -4.95 10.25 4.60
CA ARG A 494 -3.94 10.94 5.42
C ARG A 494 -2.91 11.66 4.54
N ILE A 495 -3.04 12.99 4.43
CA ILE A 495 -2.08 13.86 3.72
C ILE A 495 -1.07 14.45 4.69
N ASN A 496 0.22 14.33 4.36
CA ASN A 496 1.33 14.85 5.15
C ASN A 496 1.84 16.21 4.61
N GLU A 497 1.77 17.27 5.42
CA GLU A 497 2.26 18.61 5.04
C GLU A 497 3.76 18.64 4.72
N ASN A 498 4.57 17.78 5.37
CA ASN A 498 6.01 17.76 5.17
C ASN A 498 6.41 17.34 3.75
N THR A 499 5.55 16.61 3.04
CA THR A 499 5.77 16.13 1.67
C THR A 499 4.90 16.86 0.65
N PHE A 500 3.89 17.64 1.08
CA PHE A 500 3.06 18.47 0.20
C PHE A 500 3.84 19.65 -0.39
N PHE A 501 3.79 19.83 -1.71
CA PHE A 501 4.51 20.88 -2.43
C PHE A 501 3.60 22.05 -2.80
N TYR A 502 3.90 23.23 -2.25
CA TYR A 502 3.12 24.44 -2.44
C TYR A 502 3.49 25.10 -3.77
N ARG A 503 2.55 25.12 -4.72
CA ARG A 503 2.77 25.61 -6.09
C ARG A 503 2.19 27.00 -6.31
N GLN A 504 2.77 27.76 -7.24
CA GLN A 504 2.29 29.11 -7.56
C GLN A 504 0.87 29.12 -8.11
N CYS A 505 0.47 28.09 -8.87
CA CYS A 505 -0.89 27.95 -9.39
C CYS A 505 -1.95 27.87 -8.27
N MET A 506 -1.56 27.46 -7.05
CA MET A 506 -2.48 27.33 -5.92
C MET A 506 -2.87 28.68 -5.31
N ASN A 507 -2.09 29.74 -5.54
CA ASN A 507 -2.33 31.07 -4.96
C ASN A 507 -3.63 31.72 -5.45
N ASP A 508 -4.17 31.20 -6.56
CA ASP A 508 -5.41 31.65 -7.17
C ASP A 508 -6.61 30.75 -6.82
N LEU A 509 -6.42 29.67 -6.04
CA LEU A 509 -7.49 28.70 -5.73
C LEU A 509 -8.66 29.30 -4.95
N PHE A 510 -8.45 30.38 -4.21
CA PHE A 510 -9.50 31.04 -3.44
C PHE A 510 -10.17 32.18 -4.19
N ASP A 511 -9.69 32.50 -5.41
CA ASP A 511 -10.35 33.46 -6.28
C ASP A 511 -11.63 32.84 -6.83
N LYS A 512 -12.76 33.54 -6.64
CA LYS A 512 -14.09 33.07 -7.01
C LYS A 512 -14.24 32.93 -8.52
N ASP A 513 -13.65 33.84 -9.28
CA ASP A 513 -13.74 33.83 -10.74
C ASP A 513 -12.93 32.67 -11.34
N LYS A 514 -11.94 32.16 -10.61
CA LYS A 514 -11.08 31.04 -11.02
C LYS A 514 -11.55 29.70 -10.48
N PHE A 515 -12.63 29.19 -11.05
CA PHE A 515 -13.27 27.97 -10.57
C PHE A 515 -12.96 26.70 -11.37
N ILE A 516 -12.24 26.80 -12.48
CA ILE A 516 -11.88 25.63 -13.31
C ILE A 516 -10.42 25.26 -13.06
N ILE A 517 -10.16 24.04 -12.62
CA ILE A 517 -8.82 23.52 -12.37
C ILE A 517 -8.51 22.44 -13.41
N CYS A 518 -7.70 22.80 -14.40
CA CYS A 518 -7.36 21.93 -15.53
C CYS A 518 -5.98 21.29 -15.38
N GLY A 519 -5.85 20.03 -15.81
CA GLY A 519 -4.54 19.38 -15.97
C GLY A 519 -4.65 17.97 -16.53
N ARG A 520 -3.60 17.45 -17.15
CA ARG A 520 -3.54 16.08 -17.66
C ARG A 520 -3.65 15.02 -16.55
N LYS A 521 -3.83 13.76 -16.93
CA LYS A 521 -3.80 12.64 -15.97
C LYS A 521 -2.41 12.58 -15.32
N GLY A 522 -2.36 12.43 -13.99
CA GLY A 522 -1.10 12.41 -13.23
C GLY A 522 -0.54 13.78 -12.81
N THR A 523 -1.23 14.90 -13.06
CA THR A 523 -0.78 16.24 -12.59
C THR A 523 -1.06 16.53 -11.11
N GLY A 524 -1.73 15.62 -10.38
CA GLY A 524 -2.02 15.77 -8.96
C GLY A 524 -3.35 16.46 -8.60
N LYS A 525 -4.30 16.57 -9.54
CA LYS A 525 -5.63 17.19 -9.30
C LYS A 525 -6.38 16.63 -8.09
N THR A 526 -6.57 15.30 -8.04
CA THR A 526 -7.23 14.63 -6.91
C THR A 526 -6.47 14.81 -5.60
N HIS A 527 -5.14 14.77 -5.64
CA HIS A 527 -4.32 15.03 -4.46
C HIS A 527 -4.51 16.48 -3.96
N LEU A 528 -4.58 17.46 -4.85
CA LEU A 528 -4.88 18.86 -4.51
C LEU A 528 -6.29 19.03 -3.96
N CYS A 529 -7.29 18.37 -4.54
CA CYS A 529 -8.68 18.37 -4.07
C CYS A 529 -8.78 17.87 -2.62
N LYS A 530 -8.19 16.70 -2.33
CA LYS A 530 -8.11 16.17 -0.96
C LYS A 530 -7.31 17.10 -0.02
N SER A 531 -6.22 17.70 -0.51
CA SER A 531 -5.38 18.61 0.29
C SER A 531 -6.10 19.88 0.72
N LEU A 532 -7.06 20.38 -0.08
CA LEU A 532 -7.89 21.53 0.29
C LEU A 532 -8.81 21.23 1.49
N GLN A 533 -9.17 19.96 1.70
CA GLN A 533 -9.99 19.54 2.84
C GLN A 533 -9.16 19.46 4.15
N ASN A 534 -7.83 19.41 4.06
CA ASN A 534 -6.94 19.51 5.22
C ASN A 534 -6.79 20.98 5.65
N GLN A 535 -7.26 21.31 6.85
CA GLN A 535 -7.26 22.69 7.37
C GLN A 535 -5.86 23.31 7.43
N GLN A 536 -4.80 22.56 7.78
CA GLN A 536 -3.44 23.12 7.89
C GLN A 536 -2.92 23.56 6.51
N ILE A 537 -3.01 22.67 5.52
CA ILE A 537 -2.55 22.92 4.15
C ILE A 537 -3.39 24.02 3.51
N SER A 538 -4.72 23.94 3.63
CA SER A 538 -5.64 24.95 3.11
C SER A 538 -5.32 26.35 3.65
N ASN A 539 -5.18 26.50 4.97
CA ASN A 539 -4.85 27.78 5.59
C ASN A 539 -3.50 28.32 5.10
N LYS A 540 -2.53 27.43 4.83
CA LYS A 540 -1.24 27.83 4.27
C LYS A 540 -1.36 28.30 2.82
N ILE A 541 -2.09 27.59 1.96
CA ILE A 541 -2.37 28.03 0.58
C ILE A 541 -3.07 29.39 0.61
N LYS A 542 -4.04 29.57 1.51
CA LYS A 542 -4.74 30.83 1.71
C LYS A 542 -3.80 31.95 2.16
N SER A 543 -2.86 31.68 3.05
CA SER A 543 -1.88 32.69 3.49
C SER A 543 -0.97 33.19 2.35
N ASN A 544 -0.75 32.35 1.33
CA ASN A 544 0.02 32.66 0.13
C ASN A 544 -0.85 33.19 -1.03
N SER A 545 -2.17 33.24 -0.86
CA SER A 545 -3.09 33.67 -1.90
C SER A 545 -2.94 35.16 -2.19
N ARG A 546 -3.33 35.57 -3.40
CA ARG A 546 -3.29 36.99 -3.80
C ARG A 546 -4.40 37.80 -3.13
N GLN A 547 -5.50 37.16 -2.76
CA GLN A 547 -6.65 37.78 -2.11
C GLN A 547 -6.62 37.50 -0.61
N LYS A 548 -6.33 38.53 0.18
CA LYS A 548 -6.39 38.42 1.64
C LYS A 548 -7.83 38.50 2.11
N ASP A 549 -8.45 37.33 2.25
CA ASP A 549 -9.78 37.17 2.82
C ASP A 549 -9.70 36.64 4.25
N ASN A 550 -10.43 37.24 5.19
CA ASN A 550 -10.44 36.82 6.59
C ASN A 550 -11.55 35.78 6.88
N ALA A 551 -12.43 35.47 5.93
CA ALA A 551 -13.50 34.49 6.10
C ALA A 551 -12.98 33.06 6.22
N GLU A 552 -13.61 32.24 7.06
CA GLU A 552 -13.31 30.81 7.18
C GLU A 552 -13.84 30.06 5.94
N PHE A 553 -13.03 29.18 5.33
CA PHE A 553 -13.44 28.40 4.17
C PHE A 553 -13.88 26.99 4.59
N ILE A 554 -15.10 26.61 4.20
CA ILE A 554 -15.66 25.28 4.34
C ILE A 554 -15.61 24.58 2.97
N TYR A 555 -15.40 23.27 2.97
CA TYR A 555 -15.29 22.45 1.77
C TYR A 555 -16.41 21.43 1.73
N ALA A 556 -17.11 21.32 0.60
CA ALA A 556 -18.12 20.27 0.39
C ALA A 556 -17.80 19.50 -0.90
N ASN A 557 -17.71 18.17 -0.82
CA ASN A 557 -17.55 17.32 -1.99
C ASN A 557 -18.89 17.19 -2.70
N ALA A 558 -18.94 17.60 -3.96
CA ALA A 558 -20.17 17.50 -4.75
C ALA A 558 -20.41 16.07 -5.26
N LEU A 559 -19.34 15.30 -5.50
CA LEU A 559 -19.43 14.00 -6.17
C LEU A 559 -19.45 12.84 -5.16
N PRO A 560 -19.94 11.66 -5.58
CA PRO A 560 -20.14 10.49 -4.73
C PRO A 560 -18.91 10.06 -3.93
N ASP A 561 -19.11 9.75 -2.64
CA ASP A 561 -18.10 9.16 -1.74
C ASP A 561 -18.28 7.64 -1.55
N ASN A 562 -19.40 7.07 -2.03
CA ASN A 562 -19.72 5.64 -1.93
C ASN A 562 -20.31 5.08 -3.24
N LYS A 563 -20.30 3.75 -3.40
CA LYS A 563 -20.74 3.07 -4.62
C LYS A 563 -22.22 3.27 -4.96
N ASP A 564 -23.08 3.47 -3.96
CA ASP A 564 -24.52 3.63 -4.18
C ASP A 564 -24.81 5.01 -4.81
N GLN A 565 -24.17 6.07 -4.31
CA GLN A 565 -24.20 7.41 -4.88
C GLN A 565 -23.57 7.47 -6.28
N GLU A 566 -22.52 6.68 -6.56
CA GLU A 566 -21.90 6.56 -7.89
C GLU A 566 -22.90 6.03 -8.92
N VAL A 567 -23.60 4.95 -8.56
CA VAL A 567 -24.63 4.34 -9.39
C VAL A 567 -25.76 5.34 -9.61
N ALA A 568 -26.23 6.02 -8.56
CA ALA A 568 -27.30 7.02 -8.65
C ALA A 568 -26.95 8.17 -9.62
N LEU A 569 -25.78 8.81 -9.48
CA LEU A 569 -25.37 9.91 -10.37
C LEU A 569 -25.26 9.45 -11.83
N SER A 570 -24.71 8.26 -12.07
CA SER A 570 -24.58 7.71 -13.42
C SER A 570 -25.95 7.45 -14.07
N ILE A 571 -26.94 6.99 -13.29
CA ILE A 571 -28.31 6.75 -13.76
C ILE A 571 -29.03 8.08 -14.01
N ILE A 572 -28.87 9.08 -13.14
CA ILE A 572 -29.46 10.43 -13.29
C ILE A 572 -28.97 11.06 -14.60
N ILE A 573 -27.66 11.13 -14.82
CA ILE A 573 -27.09 11.74 -16.02
C ILE A 573 -27.51 10.98 -17.29
N ARG A 574 -27.51 9.64 -17.25
CA ARG A 574 -27.99 8.82 -18.38
C ARG A 574 -29.47 9.07 -18.69
N SER A 575 -30.30 9.17 -17.66
CA SER A 575 -31.74 9.38 -17.81
C SER A 575 -32.04 10.78 -18.33
N ALA A 576 -31.32 11.79 -17.87
CA ALA A 576 -31.39 13.16 -18.37
C ALA A 576 -30.99 13.25 -19.84
N PHE A 577 -29.95 12.50 -20.25
CA PHE A 577 -29.54 12.40 -21.66
C PHE A 577 -30.64 11.78 -22.54
N ASN A 578 -31.23 10.68 -22.10
CA ASN A 578 -32.26 9.99 -22.87
C ASN A 578 -33.56 10.81 -23.00
N LYS A 579 -33.86 11.66 -22.02
CA LYS A 579 -35.09 12.48 -21.97
C LYS A 579 -34.90 13.92 -22.45
N ASP A 580 -33.69 14.29 -22.91
CA ASP A 580 -33.29 15.64 -23.36
C ASP A 580 -33.68 16.74 -22.35
N VAL A 581 -33.36 16.49 -21.09
CA VAL A 581 -33.70 17.36 -19.96
C VAL A 581 -32.72 18.54 -19.86
N ASP A 582 -33.16 19.66 -19.30
CA ASP A 582 -32.30 20.81 -19.01
C ASP A 582 -31.22 20.47 -17.96
N TYR A 583 -29.98 20.34 -18.43
CA TYR A 583 -28.81 20.03 -17.61
C TYR A 583 -28.42 21.16 -16.65
N LEU A 584 -28.85 22.40 -16.90
CA LEU A 584 -28.64 23.52 -15.98
C LEU A 584 -29.41 23.28 -14.67
N ASN A 585 -30.67 22.87 -14.79
CA ASN A 585 -31.52 22.54 -13.66
C ASN A 585 -31.05 21.26 -12.96
N LEU A 586 -30.51 20.29 -13.71
CA LEU A 586 -29.89 19.10 -13.14
C LEU A 586 -28.76 19.45 -12.16
N TRP A 587 -27.79 20.28 -12.57
CA TRP A 587 -26.68 20.67 -11.69
C TRP A 587 -27.12 21.54 -10.51
N ARG A 588 -28.15 22.37 -10.71
CA ARG A 588 -28.75 23.17 -9.64
C ARG A 588 -29.36 22.28 -8.56
N ILE A 589 -30.20 21.32 -8.95
CA ILE A 589 -30.85 20.37 -8.03
C ILE A 589 -29.80 19.49 -7.35
N TYR A 590 -28.82 19.01 -8.11
CA TYR A 590 -27.75 18.17 -7.56
C TYR A 590 -26.88 18.91 -6.55
N THR A 591 -26.56 20.18 -6.81
CA THR A 591 -25.81 21.02 -5.86
C THR A 591 -26.64 21.29 -4.61
N TRP A 592 -27.92 21.65 -4.78
CA TRP A 592 -28.84 21.84 -3.65
C TRP A 592 -29.01 20.56 -2.82
N SER A 593 -29.20 19.40 -3.44
CA SER A 593 -29.39 18.14 -2.72
C SER A 593 -28.16 17.80 -1.88
N LYS A 594 -26.95 18.04 -2.40
CA LYS A 594 -25.70 17.86 -1.64
C LYS A 594 -25.55 18.82 -0.47
N LEU A 595 -25.98 20.07 -0.58
CA LEU A 595 -25.92 21.01 0.55
C LEU A 595 -27.02 20.75 1.58
N PHE A 596 -28.22 20.43 1.10
CA PHE A 596 -29.44 20.35 1.88
C PHE A 596 -29.65 18.97 2.53
N LEU A 597 -29.33 17.86 1.85
CA LEU A 597 -29.65 16.50 2.31
C LEU A 597 -28.45 15.72 2.87
N ASP A 598 -27.22 16.03 2.47
CA ASP A 598 -26.02 15.29 2.89
C ASP A 598 -25.58 15.66 4.32
N ASN A 599 -25.76 14.76 5.29
CA ASN A 599 -25.39 15.02 6.69
C ASN A 599 -23.89 14.81 7.00
N GLY A 600 -23.06 14.39 6.04
CA GLY A 600 -21.67 14.01 6.26
C GLY A 600 -20.70 15.16 6.57
N ASN A 601 -21.08 16.40 6.26
CA ASN A 601 -20.24 17.58 6.52
C ASN A 601 -20.63 18.31 7.82
N GLU A 602 -19.91 18.03 8.90
CA GLU A 602 -20.16 18.62 10.23
C GLU A 602 -20.07 20.15 10.23
N SER A 603 -19.16 20.73 9.43
CA SER A 603 -18.95 22.19 9.37
C SER A 603 -20.14 22.96 8.78
N LEU A 604 -21.04 22.28 8.05
CA LEU A 604 -22.28 22.83 7.49
C LEU A 604 -23.53 22.51 8.32
N SER A 605 -23.42 21.71 9.38
CA SER A 605 -24.57 21.19 10.14
C SER A 605 -25.48 22.29 10.70
N GLU A 606 -24.89 23.31 11.34
CA GLU A 606 -25.60 24.45 11.92
C GLU A 606 -26.33 25.26 10.84
N ILE A 607 -25.63 25.65 9.78
CA ILE A 607 -26.20 26.42 8.65
C ILE A 607 -27.32 25.64 7.98
N ARG A 608 -27.10 24.35 7.70
CA ARG A 608 -28.10 23.46 7.08
C ARG A 608 -29.35 23.35 7.94
N SER A 609 -29.22 23.28 9.27
CA SER A 609 -30.38 23.18 10.17
C SER A 609 -31.28 24.41 10.09
N VAL A 610 -30.70 25.60 9.97
CA VAL A 610 -31.43 26.88 9.84
C VAL A 610 -32.16 26.93 8.49
N VAL A 611 -31.48 26.59 7.39
CA VAL A 611 -32.09 26.58 6.05
C VAL A 611 -33.22 25.54 5.98
N LYS A 612 -33.06 24.35 6.57
CA LYS A 612 -34.11 23.32 6.64
C LYS A 612 -35.37 23.80 7.36
N GLN A 613 -35.25 24.58 8.44
CA GLN A 613 -36.42 25.10 9.16
C GLN A 613 -37.26 26.10 8.34
N GLN A 614 -36.63 26.75 7.35
CA GLN A 614 -37.25 27.78 6.53
C GLN A 614 -37.70 27.28 5.15
N SER A 615 -37.22 26.10 4.73
CA SER A 615 -37.50 25.52 3.42
C SER A 615 -38.86 24.80 3.39
N PRO A 616 -39.75 25.14 2.44
CA PRO A 616 -40.98 24.38 2.19
C PRO A 616 -40.71 22.93 1.74
N LEU A 617 -39.52 22.66 1.20
CA LEU A 617 -39.12 21.35 0.67
C LEU A 617 -38.61 20.40 1.76
N ALA A 618 -38.32 20.90 2.96
CA ALA A 618 -37.75 20.11 4.07
C ALA A 618 -38.62 18.92 4.49
N ASN A 619 -39.94 19.05 4.39
CA ASN A 619 -40.90 18.00 4.75
C ASN A 619 -41.20 17.04 3.57
N LYS A 620 -40.89 17.44 2.33
CA LYS A 620 -41.19 16.67 1.11
C LYS A 620 -40.10 15.65 0.81
N TYR A 621 -38.84 15.97 1.09
CA TYR A 621 -37.68 15.11 0.82
C TYR A 621 -36.87 14.92 2.11
N SER A 622 -37.04 13.76 2.76
CA SER A 622 -36.44 13.43 4.07
C SER A 622 -35.83 12.03 4.08
N SER A 623 -34.98 11.71 3.10
CA SER A 623 -34.30 10.40 3.12
C SER A 623 -33.21 10.38 4.21
N ILE A 624 -33.26 9.33 5.05
CA ILE A 624 -32.41 9.10 6.23
C ILE A 624 -30.93 8.89 5.85
N ASN A 625 -30.61 8.73 4.55
CA ASN A 625 -29.26 8.50 4.02
C ASN A 625 -28.78 9.56 2.99
N GLY A 626 -29.52 10.66 2.77
CA GLY A 626 -29.08 11.76 1.90
C GLY A 626 -29.16 11.52 0.38
N GLU A 627 -29.81 10.46 -0.08
CA GLU A 627 -29.99 10.14 -1.50
C GLU A 627 -31.43 10.45 -1.95
N LEU A 628 -31.56 11.20 -3.04
CA LEU A 628 -32.80 11.29 -3.83
C LEU A 628 -32.86 10.09 -4.77
N ASP A 629 -34.01 9.41 -4.85
CA ASP A 629 -34.17 8.40 -5.88
C ASP A 629 -34.23 9.04 -7.29
N THR A 630 -33.95 8.26 -8.33
CA THR A 630 -33.88 8.78 -9.70
C THR A 630 -35.23 9.32 -10.19
N LEU A 631 -36.35 8.80 -9.70
CA LEU A 631 -37.69 9.22 -10.13
C LEU A 631 -38.05 10.57 -9.52
N GLU A 632 -37.88 10.73 -8.21
CA GLU A 632 -38.06 11.98 -7.47
C GLU A 632 -37.14 13.09 -8.02
N PHE A 633 -35.88 12.76 -8.32
CA PHE A 633 -34.96 13.70 -8.95
C PHE A 633 -35.48 14.17 -10.31
N MET A 634 -36.02 13.26 -11.14
CA MET A 634 -36.53 13.59 -12.47
C MET A 634 -37.86 14.36 -12.43
N GLU A 635 -38.67 14.18 -11.38
CA GLU A 635 -39.86 15.00 -11.12
C GLU A 635 -39.46 16.44 -10.78
N LEU A 636 -38.48 16.62 -9.90
CA LEU A 636 -37.96 17.93 -9.50
C LEU A 636 -37.43 18.76 -10.67
N VAL A 637 -36.76 18.12 -11.65
CA VAL A 637 -36.17 18.85 -12.77
C VAL A 637 -37.22 19.53 -13.66
N ASN A 638 -38.47 19.04 -13.63
CA ASN A 638 -39.57 19.58 -14.43
C ASN A 638 -40.59 20.39 -13.61
N ASP A 639 -40.43 20.49 -12.29
CA ASP A 639 -41.34 21.20 -11.39
C ASP A 639 -40.84 22.63 -11.10
N ILE A 640 -41.48 23.61 -11.72
CA ILE A 640 -41.11 25.04 -11.62
C ILE A 640 -41.20 25.55 -10.18
N ASP A 641 -42.23 25.15 -9.42
CA ASP A 641 -42.44 25.63 -8.05
C ASP A 641 -41.34 25.09 -7.11
N SER A 642 -40.99 23.80 -7.25
CA SER A 642 -39.86 23.23 -6.52
C SER A 642 -38.52 23.89 -6.92
N LEU A 643 -38.29 24.17 -8.21
CA LEU A 643 -37.07 24.84 -8.67
C LEU A 643 -36.91 26.26 -8.09
N LEU A 644 -38.02 27.01 -7.92
CA LEU A 644 -38.00 28.32 -7.26
C LEU A 644 -37.57 28.20 -5.80
N HIS A 645 -38.15 27.26 -5.05
CA HIS A 645 -37.76 27.02 -3.66
C HIS A 645 -36.32 26.53 -3.51
N ILE A 646 -35.80 25.74 -4.46
CA ILE A 646 -34.40 25.33 -4.50
C ILE A 646 -33.47 26.55 -4.66
N VAL A 647 -33.83 27.49 -5.53
CA VAL A 647 -33.08 28.74 -5.71
C VAL A 647 -33.11 29.58 -4.44
N GLU A 648 -34.29 29.72 -3.80
CA GLU A 648 -34.43 30.40 -2.51
C GLU A 648 -33.56 29.78 -1.42
N ASP A 649 -33.52 28.45 -1.33
CA ASP A 649 -32.69 27.74 -0.35
C ASP A 649 -31.20 27.98 -0.58
N LEU A 650 -30.74 28.01 -1.83
CA LEU A 650 -29.33 28.34 -2.15
C LEU A 650 -28.98 29.78 -1.74
N TYR A 651 -29.89 30.75 -1.92
CA TYR A 651 -29.69 32.11 -1.41
C TYR A 651 -29.67 32.17 0.11
N ARG A 652 -30.53 31.40 0.80
CA ARG A 652 -30.50 31.28 2.27
C ARG A 652 -29.18 30.71 2.76
N PHE A 653 -28.64 29.68 2.09
CA PHE A 653 -27.30 29.18 2.39
C PHE A 653 -26.23 30.28 2.24
N ASP A 654 -26.28 31.06 1.17
CA ASP A 654 -25.33 32.16 0.92
C ASP A 654 -25.41 33.26 2.01
N GLU A 655 -26.62 33.62 2.43
CA GLU A 655 -26.85 34.61 3.50
C GLU A 655 -26.38 34.12 4.88
N GLU A 656 -26.68 32.86 5.23
CA GLU A 656 -26.25 32.28 6.50
C GLU A 656 -24.72 32.10 6.56
N LEU A 657 -24.08 31.76 5.44
CA LEU A 657 -22.62 31.75 5.33
C LEU A 657 -22.03 33.15 5.59
N ALA A 658 -22.60 34.20 5.00
CA ALA A 658 -22.21 35.59 5.27
C ALA A 658 -22.36 35.97 6.74
N LYS A 659 -23.48 35.64 7.40
CA LYS A 659 -23.73 35.95 8.82
C LYS A 659 -22.68 35.32 9.74
N ASN A 660 -22.19 34.13 9.38
CA ASN A 660 -21.20 33.39 10.15
C ASN A 660 -19.75 33.67 9.71
N ASN A 661 -19.51 34.65 8.82
CA ASN A 661 -18.19 34.95 8.25
C ASN A 661 -17.49 33.72 7.64
N LYS A 662 -18.28 32.89 6.97
CA LYS A 662 -17.86 31.64 6.33
C LYS A 662 -18.06 31.72 4.82
N LYS A 663 -17.21 31.03 4.07
CA LYS A 663 -17.34 30.83 2.61
C LYS A 663 -17.27 29.35 2.30
N LEU A 664 -18.06 28.90 1.34
CA LEU A 664 -18.18 27.50 0.95
C LEU A 664 -17.55 27.28 -0.42
N LEU A 665 -16.60 26.34 -0.48
CA LEU A 665 -16.03 25.81 -1.72
C LEU A 665 -16.61 24.44 -2.03
N ILE A 666 -17.30 24.34 -3.15
CA ILE A 666 -17.88 23.09 -3.64
C ILE A 666 -16.88 22.41 -4.59
N LEU A 667 -16.39 21.25 -4.21
CA LEU A 667 -15.34 20.51 -4.90
C LEU A 667 -15.96 19.47 -5.85
N TYR A 668 -15.70 19.60 -7.15
CA TYR A 668 -16.04 18.59 -8.16
C TYR A 668 -14.75 17.93 -8.64
N ASP A 669 -14.45 16.71 -8.20
CA ASP A 669 -13.30 15.91 -8.66
C ASP A 669 -13.71 14.54 -9.23
N LYS A 670 -12.90 13.98 -10.13
CA LYS A 670 -13.15 12.68 -10.80
C LYS A 670 -14.42 12.64 -11.66
N LEU A 671 -14.82 13.78 -12.25
CA LEU A 671 -15.94 13.84 -13.22
C LEU A 671 -15.79 12.83 -14.36
N ASP A 672 -14.54 12.49 -14.73
CA ASP A 672 -14.22 11.52 -15.77
C ASP A 672 -14.45 10.06 -15.42
N LEU A 673 -14.60 9.72 -14.14
CA LEU A 673 -15.04 8.39 -13.73
C LEU A 673 -16.56 8.21 -13.85
N TYR A 674 -17.32 9.28 -13.65
CA TYR A 674 -18.77 9.20 -13.49
C TYR A 674 -19.56 9.56 -14.75
N ILE A 675 -18.98 10.39 -15.63
CA ILE A 675 -19.66 10.90 -16.83
C ILE A 675 -19.01 10.33 -18.08
N ARG A 676 -19.80 9.65 -18.92
CA ARG A 676 -19.32 9.11 -20.20
C ARG A 676 -19.01 10.23 -21.20
N PRO A 677 -17.91 10.20 -21.98
CA PRO A 677 -17.52 11.21 -22.96
C PRO A 677 -18.63 11.66 -23.90
N SER A 678 -19.50 10.74 -24.32
CA SER A 678 -20.68 11.05 -25.15
C SER A 678 -21.63 12.08 -24.52
N TYR A 679 -21.56 12.28 -23.20
CA TYR A 679 -22.40 13.20 -22.45
C TYR A 679 -21.66 14.47 -22.04
N TRP A 680 -20.35 14.60 -22.28
CA TRP A 680 -19.55 15.72 -21.75
C TRP A 680 -19.93 17.06 -22.34
N GLU A 681 -20.16 17.10 -23.65
CA GLU A 681 -20.56 18.32 -24.36
C GLU A 681 -21.83 18.95 -23.77
N LYS A 682 -22.79 18.12 -23.32
CA LYS A 682 -24.01 18.62 -22.66
C LYS A 682 -23.84 18.76 -21.16
N ALA A 683 -23.44 17.69 -20.46
CA ALA A 683 -23.41 17.65 -19.01
C ALA A 683 -22.35 18.57 -18.39
N ILE A 684 -21.09 18.54 -18.85
CA ILE A 684 -20.03 19.35 -18.25
C ILE A 684 -20.17 20.82 -18.66
N SER A 685 -20.58 21.09 -19.90
CA SER A 685 -20.78 22.46 -20.37
C SER A 685 -21.87 23.17 -19.58
N SER A 686 -23.01 22.51 -19.32
CA SER A 686 -24.06 23.07 -18.49
C SER A 686 -23.65 23.25 -17.03
N LEU A 687 -22.67 22.49 -16.52
CA LEU A 687 -22.08 22.74 -15.20
C LEU A 687 -21.29 24.05 -15.19
N PHE A 688 -20.51 24.32 -16.24
CA PHE A 688 -19.78 25.58 -16.39
C PHE A 688 -20.74 26.75 -16.56
N GLU A 689 -21.78 26.60 -17.37
CA GLU A 689 -22.83 27.60 -17.56
C GLU A 689 -23.58 27.89 -16.25
N TYR A 690 -23.99 26.85 -15.53
CA TYR A 690 -24.62 26.97 -14.21
C TYR A 690 -23.77 27.81 -13.27
N TRP A 691 -22.48 27.51 -13.15
CA TRP A 691 -21.60 28.22 -12.24
C TRP A 691 -21.17 29.60 -12.72
N THR A 692 -21.20 29.86 -14.02
CA THR A 692 -21.01 31.22 -14.58
C THR A 692 -22.17 32.13 -14.16
N HIS A 693 -23.41 31.63 -14.24
CA HIS A 693 -24.60 32.39 -13.83
C HIS A 693 -24.84 32.40 -12.31
N ALA A 694 -24.66 31.28 -11.62
CA ALA A 694 -24.79 31.20 -10.17
C ALA A 694 -23.66 31.97 -9.47
N GLY A 695 -22.46 31.94 -10.04
CA GLY A 695 -21.31 32.68 -9.56
C GLY A 695 -21.51 34.19 -9.58
N SER A 696 -22.36 34.77 -10.44
CA SER A 696 -22.67 36.20 -10.34
C SER A 696 -23.56 36.54 -9.14
N ASN A 697 -24.37 35.59 -8.67
CA ASN A 697 -25.45 35.83 -7.71
C ASN A 697 -25.14 35.32 -6.29
N LEU A 698 -24.34 34.26 -6.14
CA LEU A 698 -23.96 33.69 -4.84
C LEU A 698 -22.60 34.23 -4.42
N HIS A 699 -22.49 34.98 -3.32
CA HIS A 699 -21.25 35.67 -2.95
C HIS A 699 -20.31 34.83 -2.08
N ASN A 700 -20.86 33.92 -1.29
CA ASN A 700 -20.15 33.10 -0.30
C ASN A 700 -20.06 31.63 -0.72
N ILE A 701 -20.76 31.20 -1.76
CA ILE A 701 -20.66 29.86 -2.34
C ILE A 701 -19.91 29.94 -3.68
N ALA A 702 -18.84 29.16 -3.83
CA ALA A 702 -18.07 29.10 -5.08
C ALA A 702 -17.65 27.66 -5.43
N PRO A 703 -17.57 27.32 -6.72
CA PRO A 703 -17.15 26.00 -7.17
C PRO A 703 -15.64 25.90 -7.37
N LYS A 704 -15.13 24.67 -7.29
CA LYS A 704 -13.80 24.27 -7.77
C LYS A 704 -13.94 22.97 -8.55
N ILE A 705 -13.88 23.09 -9.87
CA ILE A 705 -14.12 22.00 -10.82
C ILE A 705 -12.80 21.48 -11.34
N PHE A 706 -12.41 20.28 -10.89
CA PHE A 706 -11.21 19.59 -11.33
C PHE A 706 -11.53 18.77 -12.58
N ILE A 707 -10.92 19.15 -13.70
CA ILE A 707 -11.17 18.53 -15.00
C ILE A 707 -9.87 18.21 -15.71
N ARG A 708 -9.89 17.14 -16.51
CA ARG A 708 -8.73 16.82 -17.34
C ARG A 708 -8.65 17.73 -18.56
N THR A 709 -7.44 18.17 -18.88
CA THR A 709 -7.18 19.06 -20.02
C THR A 709 -7.72 18.49 -21.33
N ASP A 710 -7.62 17.17 -21.51
CA ASP A 710 -8.06 16.51 -22.72
C ASP A 710 -9.57 16.55 -22.94
N LEU A 711 -10.30 16.47 -21.84
CA LEU A 711 -11.75 16.35 -21.86
C LEU A 711 -12.42 17.73 -21.74
N PHE A 712 -11.72 18.70 -21.15
CA PHE A 712 -12.11 20.12 -21.16
C PHE A 712 -12.34 20.66 -22.57
N TRP A 713 -11.43 20.37 -23.52
CA TRP A 713 -11.61 20.81 -24.91
C TRP A 713 -12.80 20.16 -25.61
N GLN A 714 -13.12 18.91 -25.27
CA GLN A 714 -14.32 18.24 -25.79
C GLN A 714 -15.61 18.87 -25.24
N SER A 715 -15.61 19.30 -23.98
CA SER A 715 -16.78 20.01 -23.44
C SER A 715 -17.03 21.36 -24.12
N ILE A 716 -16.00 22.09 -24.54
CA ILE A 716 -16.16 23.47 -25.04
C ILE A 716 -16.50 23.56 -26.53
N GLN A 717 -16.41 22.46 -27.30
CA GLN A 717 -16.56 22.47 -28.76
C GLN A 717 -17.94 22.95 -29.28
N GLY A 718 -18.96 23.12 -28.41
CA GLY A 718 -20.33 23.41 -28.84
C GLY A 718 -21.02 24.67 -28.33
N SER A 719 -20.73 25.25 -27.15
CA SER A 719 -21.79 26.10 -26.52
C SER A 719 -21.43 27.24 -25.56
N ILE A 720 -20.18 27.47 -25.16
CA ILE A 720 -19.91 28.50 -24.12
C ILE A 720 -19.08 29.66 -24.67
N THR A 721 -19.75 30.75 -25.04
CA THR A 721 -19.12 32.00 -25.50
C THR A 721 -18.55 32.86 -24.36
N GLU A 722 -18.89 32.56 -23.09
CA GLU A 722 -18.61 33.43 -21.93
C GLU A 722 -17.42 32.99 -21.06
N LEU A 723 -16.83 31.81 -21.30
CA LEU A 723 -15.68 31.34 -20.53
C LEU A 723 -14.41 32.11 -20.92
N SER A 724 -13.92 32.95 -20.01
CA SER A 724 -12.65 33.64 -20.17
C SER A 724 -11.49 32.72 -19.74
N PRO A 725 -10.31 32.82 -20.38
CA PRO A 725 -9.09 32.19 -19.87
C PRO A 725 -8.77 32.57 -18.41
N ASN A 726 -9.32 33.69 -17.93
CA ASN A 726 -9.16 34.13 -16.54
C ASN A 726 -9.90 33.24 -15.52
N ASN A 727 -10.79 32.34 -15.95
CA ASN A 727 -11.49 31.41 -15.05
C ASN A 727 -10.72 30.10 -14.77
N ILE A 728 -9.57 29.89 -15.45
CA ILE A 728 -8.86 28.61 -15.49
C ILE A 728 -7.56 28.68 -14.68
N ILE A 729 -7.35 27.69 -13.82
CA ILE A 729 -6.10 27.39 -13.13
C ILE A 729 -5.48 26.15 -13.79
N SER A 730 -4.30 26.31 -14.41
CA SER A 730 -3.54 25.18 -14.92
C SER A 730 -2.74 24.52 -13.81
N THR A 731 -2.84 23.19 -13.73
CA THR A 731 -2.06 22.34 -12.80
C THR A 731 -0.91 21.62 -13.49
N GLU A 732 -0.62 21.95 -14.75
CA GLU A 732 0.53 21.39 -15.47
C GLU A 732 1.84 21.75 -14.77
N TRP A 733 2.75 20.78 -14.65
CA TRP A 733 4.01 20.95 -13.94
C TRP A 733 5.07 21.59 -14.81
N THR A 734 5.85 22.50 -14.23
CA THR A 734 7.09 22.98 -14.84
C THR A 734 8.28 22.14 -14.36
N ILE A 735 9.40 22.20 -15.11
CA ILE A 735 10.62 21.49 -14.73
C ILE A 735 11.19 22.01 -13.40
N GLU A 736 11.07 23.32 -13.17
CA GLU A 736 11.45 23.98 -11.94
C GLU A 736 10.65 23.44 -10.74
N GLU A 737 9.33 23.25 -10.91
CA GLU A 737 8.46 22.67 -9.89
C GLU A 737 8.80 21.20 -9.61
N ILE A 738 9.13 20.40 -10.62
CA ILE A 738 9.50 18.99 -10.44
C ILE A 738 10.78 18.85 -9.62
N PHE A 739 11.80 19.66 -9.91
CA PHE A 739 13.03 19.65 -9.11
C PHE A 739 12.82 20.23 -7.71
N GLY A 740 12.02 21.30 -7.58
CA GLY A 740 11.59 21.80 -6.28
C GLY A 740 10.88 20.73 -5.45
N TYR A 741 10.01 19.93 -6.09
CA TYR A 741 9.33 18.81 -5.45
C TYR A 741 10.30 17.72 -5.02
N LEU A 742 11.24 17.30 -5.89
CA LEU A 742 12.29 16.35 -5.53
C LEU A 742 13.02 16.77 -4.25
N PHE A 743 13.47 18.02 -4.17
CA PHE A 743 14.19 18.50 -2.99
C PHE A 743 13.29 18.62 -1.77
N LYS A 744 12.02 19.04 -1.93
CA LYS A 744 11.03 19.00 -0.85
C LYS A 744 10.86 17.60 -0.28
N LEU A 745 10.85 16.56 -1.12
CA LEU A 745 10.79 15.18 -0.67
C LEU A 745 12.06 14.77 0.09
N ILE A 746 13.24 15.06 -0.45
CA ILE A 746 14.53 14.74 0.19
C ILE A 746 14.66 15.42 1.55
N PHE A 747 14.34 16.71 1.63
CA PHE A 747 14.49 17.53 2.84
C PHE A 747 13.30 17.43 3.81
N SER A 748 12.32 16.55 3.53
CA SER A 748 11.22 16.28 4.46
C SER A 748 11.66 15.48 5.70
N ASP A 749 12.78 14.76 5.64
CA ASP A 749 13.39 14.04 6.77
C ASP A 749 14.74 14.67 7.16
N GLN A 750 14.96 14.81 8.47
CA GLN A 750 16.14 15.49 8.99
C GLN A 750 17.44 14.72 8.71
N ARG A 751 17.42 13.38 8.69
CA ARG A 751 18.61 12.55 8.43
C ARG A 751 18.97 12.58 6.96
N ALA A 752 17.98 12.45 6.07
CA ALA A 752 18.18 12.60 4.64
C ALA A 752 18.71 14.01 4.30
N SER A 753 18.19 15.04 4.96
CA SER A 753 18.69 16.41 4.84
C SER A 753 20.16 16.53 5.26
N SER A 754 20.53 16.04 6.44
CA SER A 754 21.92 16.10 6.92
C SER A 754 22.86 15.32 6.01
N ALA A 755 22.48 14.12 5.58
CA ALA A 755 23.26 13.30 4.66
C ALA A 755 23.47 14.00 3.31
N TYR A 756 22.44 14.66 2.78
CA TYR A 756 22.55 15.42 1.53
C TYR A 756 23.54 16.56 1.65
N TRP A 757 23.47 17.35 2.73
CA TRP A 757 24.39 18.47 2.93
C TRP A 757 25.83 18.04 3.13
N ASP A 758 26.07 16.91 3.80
CA ASP A 758 27.42 16.38 3.96
C ASP A 758 28.02 15.87 2.65
N ILE A 759 27.20 15.27 1.77
CA ILE A 759 27.63 14.95 0.40
C ILE A 759 27.91 16.25 -0.38
N ALA A 760 27.03 17.26 -0.29
CA ALA A 760 27.22 18.52 -1.00
C ALA A 760 28.53 19.24 -0.61
N LYS A 761 28.91 19.19 0.68
CA LYS A 761 30.22 19.70 1.14
C LYS A 761 31.39 18.94 0.51
N ASN A 762 31.30 17.61 0.43
CA ASN A 762 32.33 16.78 -0.21
C ASN A 762 32.48 17.06 -1.71
N PHE A 763 31.42 17.53 -2.37
CA PHE A 763 31.43 17.94 -3.77
C PHE A 763 32.05 19.31 -4.03
N GLY A 764 32.41 20.03 -2.95
CA GLY A 764 32.97 21.38 -3.05
C GLY A 764 31.93 22.44 -3.42
N ILE A 765 30.64 22.23 -3.10
CA ILE A 765 29.65 23.29 -3.18
C ILE A 765 30.02 24.38 -2.17
N ASP A 766 29.86 25.65 -2.58
CA ASP A 766 30.23 26.81 -1.77
C ASP A 766 29.55 26.76 -0.38
N PRO A 767 30.32 26.84 0.73
CA PRO A 767 29.76 26.73 2.08
C PRO A 767 28.75 27.82 2.43
N GLN A 768 28.90 29.03 1.86
CA GLN A 768 27.98 30.14 2.11
C GLN A 768 26.64 29.86 1.43
N TYR A 769 26.67 29.36 0.18
CA TYR A 769 25.47 28.87 -0.51
C TYR A 769 24.77 27.76 0.30
N ILE A 770 25.50 26.75 0.79
CA ILE A 770 24.90 25.68 1.63
C ILE A 770 24.18 26.26 2.85
N ALA A 771 24.83 27.17 3.58
CA ALA A 771 24.27 27.77 4.79
C ALA A 771 23.01 28.59 4.49
N ASP A 772 23.04 29.39 3.42
CA ASP A 772 21.90 30.22 3.02
C ASP A 772 20.72 29.37 2.52
N THR A 773 20.99 28.32 1.75
CA THR A 773 19.97 27.40 1.24
C THR A 773 19.39 26.54 2.36
N GLU A 774 20.20 26.00 3.29
CA GLU A 774 19.71 25.24 4.45
C GLU A 774 18.79 26.10 5.32
N LYS A 775 19.14 27.37 5.53
CA LYS A 775 18.29 28.34 6.23
C LYS A 775 16.98 28.60 5.48
N ALA A 776 17.04 28.74 4.15
CA ALA A 776 15.86 28.92 3.33
C ALA A 776 14.88 27.73 3.46
N PHE A 777 15.38 26.48 3.40
CA PHE A 777 14.56 25.29 3.59
C PHE A 777 13.89 25.24 4.97
N LYS A 778 14.64 25.51 6.06
CA LYS A 778 14.10 25.51 7.43
C LYS A 778 13.02 26.56 7.66
N THR A 779 13.12 27.71 6.99
CA THR A 779 12.15 28.82 7.16
C THR A 779 10.94 28.74 6.22
N ASN A 780 10.96 27.85 5.23
CA ASN A 780 9.95 27.76 4.17
C ASN A 780 9.39 26.33 4.02
N ASN A 781 9.07 25.67 5.15
CA ASN A 781 8.47 24.33 5.18
C ASN A 781 9.22 23.30 4.33
N ASN A 782 10.55 23.26 4.38
CA ASN A 782 11.38 22.36 3.57
C ASN A 782 11.18 22.53 2.05
N GLN A 783 10.82 23.74 1.58
CA GLN A 783 10.73 24.08 0.16
C GLN A 783 11.68 25.24 -0.20
N LEU A 784 12.23 25.23 -1.42
CA LEU A 784 12.99 26.36 -1.94
C LEU A 784 12.10 27.60 -2.09
N LYS A 785 12.67 28.77 -1.78
CA LYS A 785 11.94 30.05 -1.83
C LYS A 785 11.80 30.55 -3.27
N VAL A 786 12.84 30.38 -4.08
CA VAL A 786 12.84 30.72 -5.51
C VAL A 786 13.17 29.46 -6.30
N LEU A 787 12.40 29.20 -7.35
CA LEU A 787 12.60 28.04 -8.23
C LEU A 787 13.32 28.50 -9.50
N SER A 788 14.59 28.88 -9.36
CA SER A 788 15.43 29.28 -10.50
C SER A 788 16.45 28.20 -10.85
N GLN A 789 16.83 28.09 -12.13
CA GLN A 789 17.88 27.18 -12.55
C GLN A 789 19.20 27.46 -11.81
N ALA A 790 19.58 28.74 -11.66
CA ALA A 790 20.80 29.12 -10.95
C ALA A 790 20.84 28.63 -9.50
N GLU A 791 19.69 28.65 -8.81
CA GLU A 791 19.59 28.18 -7.43
C GLU A 791 19.56 26.67 -7.33
N MET A 792 18.96 25.93 -8.26
CA MET A 792 18.83 24.47 -8.16
C MET A 792 19.97 23.70 -8.82
N GLU A 793 20.67 24.28 -9.80
CA GLU A 793 21.73 23.61 -10.55
C GLU A 793 22.83 23.00 -9.64
N PRO A 794 23.34 23.69 -8.59
CA PRO A 794 24.33 23.10 -7.68
C PRO A 794 23.78 21.86 -6.96
N LEU A 795 22.51 21.89 -6.52
CA LEU A 795 21.87 20.75 -5.88
C LEU A 795 21.68 19.61 -6.89
N LEU A 796 21.20 19.90 -8.09
CA LEU A 796 20.99 18.90 -9.13
C LEU A 796 22.29 18.21 -9.53
N GLN A 797 23.41 18.90 -9.54
CA GLN A 797 24.71 18.31 -9.84
C GLN A 797 25.18 17.32 -8.75
N VAL A 798 24.86 17.60 -7.48
CA VAL A 798 25.09 16.64 -6.38
C VAL A 798 24.23 15.40 -6.56
N PHE A 799 22.97 15.57 -6.95
CA PHE A 799 22.02 14.47 -7.05
C PHE A 799 22.17 13.63 -8.33
N PHE A 800 22.25 14.26 -9.50
CA PHE A 800 22.24 13.61 -10.83
C PHE A 800 23.59 13.65 -11.57
N GLY A 801 24.62 14.28 -10.99
CA GLY A 801 25.93 14.46 -11.63
C GLY A 801 26.03 15.72 -12.49
N LYS A 802 27.25 16.06 -12.93
CA LYS A 802 27.54 17.29 -13.69
C LYS A 802 27.15 17.23 -15.17
N ASP A 803 27.16 16.04 -15.76
CA ASP A 803 26.87 15.81 -17.18
C ASP A 803 26.11 14.50 -17.36
N THR A 804 25.22 14.43 -18.35
CA THR A 804 24.35 13.28 -18.63
C THR A 804 24.91 12.35 -19.72
N GLN A 805 26.21 12.01 -19.63
CA GLN A 805 26.91 11.19 -20.62
C GLN A 805 26.88 11.76 -22.04
N GLY A 806 27.11 13.07 -22.19
CA GLY A 806 27.07 13.76 -23.48
C GLY A 806 25.66 14.08 -24.00
N LEU A 807 24.59 13.79 -23.23
CA LEU A 807 23.22 14.20 -23.55
C LEU A 807 22.87 15.61 -23.03
N GLY A 808 23.84 16.31 -22.43
CA GLY A 808 23.71 17.67 -21.88
C GLY A 808 23.73 17.69 -20.35
N LYS A 809 23.38 18.82 -19.74
CA LYS A 809 23.24 18.94 -18.28
C LYS A 809 21.95 18.27 -17.80
N PRO A 810 21.86 17.80 -16.53
CA PRO A 810 20.66 17.15 -16.01
C PRO A 810 19.38 17.98 -16.20
N TRP A 811 19.49 19.30 -16.04
CA TRP A 811 18.38 20.22 -16.29
C TRP A 811 17.82 20.09 -17.71
N ASP A 812 18.68 20.25 -18.73
CA ASP A 812 18.30 20.22 -20.13
C ASP A 812 17.84 18.82 -20.57
N TYR A 813 18.50 17.79 -20.04
CA TYR A 813 18.12 16.39 -20.24
C TYR A 813 16.69 16.14 -19.76
N PHE A 814 16.38 16.39 -18.49
CA PHE A 814 15.03 16.13 -17.97
C PHE A 814 13.99 17.07 -18.57
N LYS A 815 14.33 18.34 -18.83
CA LYS A 815 13.44 19.26 -19.53
C LYS A 815 13.00 18.70 -20.89
N LYS A 816 13.92 18.09 -21.64
CA LYS A 816 13.61 17.42 -22.91
C LYS A 816 12.87 16.10 -22.71
N GLU A 817 13.39 15.20 -21.88
CA GLU A 817 12.89 13.82 -21.74
C GLU A 817 11.53 13.73 -21.05
N LEU A 818 11.18 14.71 -20.21
CA LEU A 818 9.88 14.76 -19.53
C LEU A 818 8.85 15.60 -20.30
N SER A 819 9.22 16.19 -21.43
CA SER A 819 8.32 17.05 -22.20
C SER A 819 7.24 16.24 -22.93
N ASN A 820 5.99 16.64 -22.71
CA ASN A 820 4.86 16.32 -23.57
C ASN A 820 5.00 17.06 -24.93
N ALA A 821 4.13 16.75 -25.89
CA ALA A 821 4.20 17.38 -27.22
C ALA A 821 3.93 18.91 -27.19
N ASP A 822 3.24 19.41 -26.17
CA ASP A 822 3.02 20.84 -25.92
C ASP A 822 4.10 21.48 -25.04
N TYR A 823 5.20 20.76 -24.77
CA TYR A 823 6.32 21.16 -23.89
C TYR A 823 5.95 21.35 -22.42
N THR A 824 4.78 20.87 -21.97
CA THR A 824 4.49 20.72 -20.54
C THR A 824 5.29 19.54 -19.97
N THR A 825 5.62 19.59 -18.66
CA THR A 825 6.51 18.58 -18.06
C THR A 825 5.72 17.48 -17.35
N ASN A 826 6.10 16.22 -17.57
CA ASN A 826 5.37 15.06 -17.04
C ASN A 826 5.95 14.57 -15.70
N LEU A 827 5.30 14.92 -14.58
CA LEU A 827 5.69 14.48 -13.23
C LEU A 827 5.66 12.96 -13.08
N GLN A 828 4.63 12.28 -13.60
CA GLN A 828 4.48 10.83 -13.42
C GLN A 828 5.64 10.07 -14.08
N LEU A 829 6.10 10.52 -15.25
CA LEU A 829 7.28 9.93 -15.90
C LEU A 829 8.53 10.11 -15.03
N PHE A 830 8.73 11.28 -14.43
CA PHE A 830 9.85 11.52 -13.53
C PHE A 830 9.82 10.61 -12.30
N ILE A 831 8.65 10.48 -11.67
CA ILE A 831 8.43 9.54 -10.56
C ILE A 831 8.75 8.11 -11.01
N ASN A 832 8.26 7.68 -12.18
CA ASN A 832 8.50 6.33 -12.70
C ASN A 832 9.99 6.06 -12.96
N ILE A 833 10.74 7.04 -13.48
CA ILE A 833 12.18 6.93 -13.70
C ILE A 833 12.89 6.69 -12.36
N LEU A 834 12.56 7.49 -11.34
CA LEU A 834 13.20 7.41 -10.02
C LEU A 834 12.79 6.16 -9.26
N TYR A 835 11.50 6.02 -8.96
CA TYR A 835 10.97 5.05 -8.01
C TYR A 835 11.11 3.60 -8.48
N HIS A 836 10.68 3.29 -9.70
CA HIS A 836 10.59 1.88 -10.12
C HIS A 836 11.92 1.25 -10.52
N ASN A 837 12.96 2.04 -10.80
CA ASN A 837 14.18 1.46 -11.37
C ASN A 837 15.46 2.22 -11.01
N ALA A 838 15.51 3.56 -11.14
CA ALA A 838 16.78 4.27 -10.91
C ALA A 838 17.26 4.22 -9.45
N ILE A 839 16.37 4.33 -8.46
CA ILE A 839 16.72 4.24 -7.05
C ILE A 839 17.16 2.81 -6.69
N ASP A 840 16.45 1.79 -7.13
CA ASP A 840 16.78 0.38 -6.82
C ASP A 840 18.12 -0.04 -7.41
N LYS A 841 18.39 0.33 -8.67
CA LYS A 841 19.70 0.12 -9.28
C LYS A 841 20.80 0.91 -8.58
N SER A 842 20.47 2.10 -8.11
CA SER A 842 21.42 2.93 -7.36
C SER A 842 21.80 2.29 -6.01
N LEU A 843 20.83 1.75 -5.29
CA LEU A 843 21.02 1.03 -4.01
C LEU A 843 21.79 -0.28 -4.20
N ALA A 844 21.63 -0.97 -5.33
CA ALA A 844 22.34 -2.22 -5.64
C ALA A 844 23.85 -2.02 -5.90
N ILE A 845 24.30 -0.79 -6.20
CA ILE A 845 25.70 -0.51 -6.54
C ILE A 845 26.49 -0.15 -5.27
N ALA A 846 27.34 -1.07 -4.80
CA ALA A 846 28.31 -0.82 -3.74
C ALA A 846 29.57 -0.11 -4.27
N LYS A 847 29.52 1.22 -4.42
CA LYS A 847 30.69 2.06 -4.77
C LYS A 847 31.04 3.00 -3.62
N SER A 848 32.30 2.97 -3.18
CA SER A 848 32.81 3.80 -2.08
C SER A 848 33.03 5.27 -2.47
N ASN A 849 33.38 5.55 -3.74
CA ASN A 849 33.55 6.91 -4.25
C ASN A 849 32.25 7.39 -4.92
N ILE A 850 31.55 8.29 -4.23
CA ILE A 850 30.36 8.94 -4.77
C ILE A 850 30.77 10.19 -5.53
N THR A 851 30.53 10.16 -6.83
CA THR A 851 30.59 11.33 -7.71
C THR A 851 29.22 11.94 -7.98
N GLU A 852 28.12 11.23 -7.62
CA GLU A 852 26.73 11.70 -7.63
C GLU A 852 25.80 10.72 -6.88
N ILE A 853 24.64 11.18 -6.39
CA ILE A 853 23.69 10.32 -5.65
C ILE A 853 23.03 9.28 -6.58
N ILE A 854 22.59 9.67 -7.77
CA ILE A 854 22.12 8.76 -8.83
C ILE A 854 22.96 9.00 -10.07
N SER A 855 23.67 7.96 -10.50
CA SER A 855 24.56 8.07 -11.65
C SER A 855 23.79 8.31 -12.96
N PRO A 856 24.28 9.22 -13.84
CA PRO A 856 23.78 9.35 -15.22
C PRO A 856 23.62 8.02 -15.92
N ALA A 857 24.58 7.10 -15.75
CA ALA A 857 24.55 5.77 -16.36
C ALA A 857 23.29 4.95 -16.01
N ILE A 858 22.62 5.28 -14.92
CA ILE A 858 21.43 4.59 -14.44
C ILE A 858 20.17 5.25 -15.01
N TYR A 859 19.94 6.54 -14.74
CA TYR A 859 18.69 7.20 -15.13
C TYR A 859 18.60 7.49 -16.64
N THR A 860 19.73 7.52 -17.36
CA THR A 860 19.74 7.59 -18.84
C THR A 860 19.71 6.22 -19.51
N SER A 861 19.80 5.13 -18.75
CA SER A 861 19.87 3.77 -19.30
C SER A 861 18.62 3.40 -20.09
N THR A 862 18.82 2.60 -21.15
CA THR A 862 17.74 2.11 -22.02
C THR A 862 16.62 1.45 -21.23
N GLU A 863 17.00 0.61 -20.27
CA GLU A 863 16.07 -0.17 -19.48
C GLU A 863 15.19 0.69 -18.57
N VAL A 864 15.79 1.66 -17.86
CA VAL A 864 15.04 2.58 -16.97
C VAL A 864 14.07 3.43 -17.78
N ARG A 865 14.53 4.01 -18.89
CA ARG A 865 13.71 4.87 -19.75
C ARG A 865 12.56 4.11 -20.43
N ALA A 866 12.86 2.95 -21.01
CA ALA A 866 11.85 2.12 -21.66
C ALA A 866 10.80 1.64 -20.67
N TYR A 867 11.22 1.19 -19.48
CA TYR A 867 10.30 0.76 -18.43
C TYR A 867 9.41 1.89 -17.93
N ALA A 868 9.99 3.06 -17.62
CA ALA A 868 9.23 4.19 -17.10
C ALA A 868 8.18 4.72 -18.11
N ALA A 869 8.54 4.79 -19.39
CA ALA A 869 7.63 5.19 -20.45
C ALA A 869 6.56 4.14 -20.75
N LYS A 870 6.91 2.85 -20.68
CA LYS A 870 5.97 1.74 -20.81
C LYS A 870 4.89 1.82 -19.73
N MET A 871 5.29 1.93 -18.45
CA MET A 871 4.36 2.06 -17.33
C MET A 871 3.44 3.28 -17.45
N LEU A 872 3.99 4.42 -17.92
CA LEU A 872 3.20 5.62 -18.16
C LEU A 872 2.14 5.38 -19.24
N PHE A 873 2.52 4.75 -20.36
CA PHE A 873 1.63 4.51 -21.49
C PHE A 873 0.59 3.43 -21.19
N GLU A 874 0.94 2.35 -20.49
CA GLU A 874 0.00 1.30 -20.08
C GLU A 874 -1.11 1.88 -19.18
N LYS A 875 -0.76 2.67 -18.17
CA LYS A 875 -1.74 3.35 -17.29
C LYS A 875 -2.63 4.35 -18.05
N LEU A 876 -2.13 4.89 -19.15
CA LEU A 876 -2.89 5.75 -20.05
C LEU A 876 -3.84 4.92 -20.94
N ALA A 877 -3.39 3.77 -21.45
CA ALA A 877 -4.16 2.86 -22.30
C ALA A 877 -5.21 2.03 -21.54
N GLU A 878 -5.04 1.79 -20.24
CA GLU A 878 -6.02 1.14 -19.36
C GLU A 878 -7.29 1.98 -19.16
N ASP A 879 -7.21 3.30 -19.40
CA ASP A 879 -8.35 4.19 -19.32
C ASP A 879 -9.43 3.77 -20.34
N GLN A 880 -10.69 3.67 -19.89
CA GLN A 880 -11.80 3.16 -20.71
C GLN A 880 -11.95 3.93 -22.03
N PHE A 881 -11.53 5.20 -22.06
CA PHE A 881 -11.63 6.08 -23.23
C PHE A 881 -10.36 6.10 -24.10
N CYS A 882 -9.27 5.50 -23.65
CA CYS A 882 -7.97 5.50 -24.31
C CYS A 882 -7.53 4.12 -24.81
N LYS A 883 -8.39 3.09 -24.72
CA LYS A 883 -8.08 1.71 -25.17
C LYS A 883 -7.53 1.64 -26.60
N ASN A 884 -8.01 2.51 -27.49
CA ASN A 884 -7.56 2.58 -28.89
C ASN A 884 -6.15 3.13 -29.06
N LEU A 885 -5.56 3.77 -28.03
CA LEU A 885 -4.18 4.27 -28.08
C LEU A 885 -3.16 3.12 -28.06
N ALA A 886 -3.49 1.97 -27.47
CA ALA A 886 -2.67 0.77 -27.58
C ALA A 886 -2.53 0.31 -29.04
N ASN A 887 -3.63 0.35 -29.80
CA ASN A 887 -3.64 0.03 -31.23
C ASN A 887 -2.88 1.08 -32.05
N PHE A 888 -2.98 2.36 -31.66
CA PHE A 888 -2.17 3.43 -32.27
C PHE A 888 -0.67 3.19 -32.07
N GLN A 889 -0.23 2.86 -30.86
CA GLN A 889 1.17 2.53 -30.59
C GLN A 889 1.62 1.28 -31.38
N HIS A 890 0.78 0.24 -31.42
CA HIS A 890 1.05 -0.96 -32.19
C HIS A 890 1.22 -0.63 -33.69
N ALA A 891 0.37 0.23 -34.25
CA ALA A 891 0.50 0.68 -35.63
C ALA A 891 1.78 1.49 -35.86
N VAL A 892 2.15 2.39 -34.94
CA VAL A 892 3.45 3.11 -35.03
C VAL A 892 4.62 2.12 -35.09
N PHE A 893 4.57 1.02 -34.33
CA PHE A 893 5.63 0.02 -34.33
C PHE A 893 5.61 -0.88 -35.55
N PHE A 894 4.47 -1.41 -35.96
CA PHE A 894 4.41 -2.58 -36.84
C PHE A 894 3.66 -2.35 -38.15
N ALA A 895 2.87 -1.29 -38.28
CA ALA A 895 2.19 -1.01 -39.54
C ALA A 895 3.20 -0.62 -40.63
N ASP A 896 2.93 -1.13 -41.83
CA ASP A 896 3.68 -0.86 -43.06
C ASP A 896 5.21 -0.95 -42.88
N ASN A 897 5.70 -1.99 -42.20
CA ASN A 897 7.12 -2.20 -41.90
C ASN A 897 7.81 -1.04 -41.14
N GLY A 898 7.08 -0.33 -40.28
CA GLY A 898 7.65 0.73 -39.43
C GLY A 898 7.77 2.09 -40.13
N LEU A 899 6.99 2.33 -41.19
CA LEU A 899 6.96 3.61 -41.93
C LEU A 899 6.61 4.85 -41.09
N TYR A 900 6.06 4.64 -39.89
CA TYR A 900 5.61 5.69 -38.98
C TYR A 900 6.57 5.97 -37.81
N ARG A 901 7.73 5.30 -37.74
CA ARG A 901 8.73 5.45 -36.66
C ARG A 901 9.62 6.69 -36.82
N TYR A 902 9.01 7.85 -36.99
CA TYR A 902 9.70 9.14 -37.13
C TYR A 902 9.22 10.12 -36.07
N LYS A 903 10.11 11.00 -35.58
CA LYS A 903 9.77 12.04 -34.59
C LYS A 903 8.67 12.98 -35.08
N SER A 904 8.53 13.13 -36.38
CA SER A 904 7.46 13.87 -37.03
C SER A 904 6.91 13.17 -38.27
N LEU A 905 5.62 13.38 -38.54
CA LEU A 905 4.89 12.85 -39.68
C LEU A 905 4.27 14.01 -40.46
N ASP A 906 4.26 13.90 -41.79
CA ASP A 906 3.46 14.80 -42.63
C ASP A 906 1.98 14.38 -42.59
N THR A 907 1.10 15.25 -43.11
CA THR A 907 -0.35 15.03 -43.13
C THR A 907 -0.74 13.69 -43.75
N ASN A 908 -0.13 13.29 -44.86
CA ASN A 908 -0.46 12.04 -45.54
C ASN A 908 -0.08 10.82 -44.70
N LYS A 909 1.12 10.82 -44.09
CA LYS A 909 1.57 9.74 -43.22
C LYS A 909 0.75 9.67 -41.95
N PHE A 910 0.38 10.80 -41.37
CA PHE A 910 -0.49 10.83 -40.19
C PHE A 910 -1.88 10.28 -40.53
N ASP A 911 -2.50 10.73 -41.62
CA ASP A 911 -3.81 10.24 -42.04
C ASP A 911 -3.80 8.73 -42.36
N ASN A 912 -2.75 8.24 -43.03
CA ASN A 912 -2.59 6.81 -43.30
C ASN A 912 -2.45 6.02 -42.00
N LEU A 913 -1.63 6.47 -41.05
CA LEU A 913 -1.49 5.83 -39.73
C LEU A 913 -2.84 5.75 -39.01
N ILE A 914 -3.60 6.84 -38.98
CA ILE A 914 -4.93 6.87 -38.34
C ILE A 914 -5.90 5.91 -39.05
N ASN A 915 -5.90 5.89 -40.38
CA ASN A 915 -6.76 4.99 -41.16
C ASN A 915 -6.39 3.52 -40.91
N THR A 916 -5.09 3.18 -40.86
CA THR A 916 -4.63 1.82 -40.54
C THR A 916 -5.11 1.37 -39.16
N VAL A 917 -5.04 2.25 -38.15
CA VAL A 917 -5.55 1.96 -36.80
C VAL A 917 -7.06 1.71 -36.82
N CYS A 918 -7.81 2.50 -37.58
CA CYS A 918 -9.25 2.32 -37.74
C CYS A 918 -9.62 1.02 -38.48
N GLU A 919 -8.88 0.64 -39.53
CA GLU A 919 -9.14 -0.56 -40.34
C GLU A 919 -8.84 -1.87 -39.60
N GLN A 920 -7.78 -1.88 -38.77
CA GLN A 920 -7.42 -3.04 -37.95
C GLN A 920 -8.43 -3.30 -36.81
N ASN A 921 -9.25 -2.31 -36.45
CA ASN A 921 -10.27 -2.38 -35.40
C ASN A 921 -11.69 -2.47 -35.98
N LYS A 922 -11.99 -3.56 -36.69
CA LYS A 922 -13.35 -3.82 -37.24
C LYS A 922 -14.48 -3.97 -36.19
N PHE A 923 -14.17 -3.85 -34.91
CA PHE A 923 -15.14 -3.72 -33.82
C PHE A 923 -14.79 -2.47 -33.00
N LEU A 924 -15.16 -1.31 -33.53
CA LEU A 924 -15.33 -0.13 -32.69
C LEU A 924 -16.50 -0.44 -31.74
N ASP A 925 -16.25 -0.52 -30.43
CA ASP A 925 -17.31 -0.44 -29.43
C ASP A 925 -18.20 0.78 -29.80
N PHE A 926 -19.52 0.61 -29.75
CA PHE A 926 -20.52 1.61 -30.15
C PHE A 926 -20.09 3.05 -29.72
N GLY A 927 -19.57 3.85 -30.65
CA GLY A 927 -19.28 5.28 -30.45
C GLY A 927 -17.85 5.80 -30.70
N SER A 928 -16.82 4.99 -30.98
CA SER A 928 -15.48 5.54 -31.27
C SER A 928 -15.31 5.97 -32.73
N THR A 929 -15.31 7.28 -32.99
CA THR A 929 -15.06 7.87 -34.33
C THR A 929 -13.56 8.09 -34.59
N LYS A 930 -13.16 8.27 -35.87
CA LYS A 930 -11.78 8.71 -36.25
C LYS A 930 -11.37 9.97 -35.47
N GLU A 931 -12.31 10.87 -35.26
CA GLU A 931 -12.14 12.11 -34.52
C GLU A 931 -11.85 11.87 -33.02
N ASN A 932 -12.49 10.89 -32.39
CA ASN A 932 -12.21 10.52 -31.00
C ASN A 932 -10.78 10.02 -30.80
N LEU A 933 -10.23 9.24 -31.75
CA LEU A 933 -8.84 8.78 -31.71
C LEU A 933 -7.86 9.96 -31.88
N ILE A 934 -8.09 10.82 -32.87
CA ILE A 934 -7.27 12.02 -33.11
C ILE A 934 -7.27 12.92 -31.87
N ASN A 935 -8.46 13.17 -31.30
CA ASN A 935 -8.61 13.94 -30.08
C ASN A 935 -7.80 13.28 -28.95
N ALA A 936 -7.96 11.98 -28.70
CA ALA A 936 -7.21 11.27 -27.66
C ALA A 936 -5.68 11.39 -27.80
N ILE A 937 -5.14 11.40 -29.03
CA ILE A 937 -3.70 11.55 -29.28
C ILE A 937 -3.19 12.94 -28.88
N PHE A 938 -3.86 13.99 -29.33
CA PHE A 938 -3.45 15.37 -29.05
C PHE A 938 -3.70 15.78 -27.60
N SER A 939 -4.83 15.34 -27.07
CA SER A 939 -5.33 15.70 -25.76
C SER A 939 -4.47 15.10 -24.64
N ASN A 940 -3.98 13.87 -24.84
CA ASN A 940 -2.94 13.26 -24.01
C ASN A 940 -1.51 13.73 -24.36
N GLY A 941 -1.38 14.69 -25.29
CA GLY A 941 -0.13 15.25 -25.82
C GLY A 941 0.89 14.21 -26.23
N ILE A 942 0.43 13.14 -26.87
CA ILE A 942 1.27 12.17 -27.56
C ILE A 942 1.86 12.83 -28.81
N MET A 943 1.08 13.67 -29.49
CA MET A 943 1.53 14.48 -30.62
C MET A 943 1.06 15.94 -30.50
N THR A 944 1.66 16.83 -31.28
CA THR A 944 1.22 18.22 -31.50
C THR A 944 1.28 18.54 -33.00
N ILE A 945 0.60 19.60 -33.43
CA ILE A 945 0.61 20.08 -34.82
C ILE A 945 1.46 21.33 -34.91
N ASN A 946 2.48 21.30 -35.77
CA ASN A 946 3.28 22.45 -36.15
C ASN A 946 2.93 22.87 -37.58
N ASN A 947 2.32 24.06 -37.71
CA ASN A 947 1.94 24.59 -39.02
C ASN A 947 3.19 25.11 -39.74
N THR A 948 3.48 24.58 -40.93
CA THR A 948 4.60 25.06 -41.77
C THR A 948 4.08 25.57 -43.11
N THR A 949 4.92 26.31 -43.85
CA THR A 949 4.59 26.80 -45.20
C THR A 949 4.36 25.69 -46.22
N LYS A 950 4.67 24.43 -45.90
CA LYS A 950 4.52 23.25 -46.77
C LYS A 950 3.40 22.30 -46.32
N GLY A 951 2.64 22.66 -45.29
CA GLY A 951 1.58 21.84 -44.69
C GLY A 951 1.76 21.62 -43.19
N ASP A 952 0.80 20.91 -42.59
CA ASP A 952 0.80 20.59 -41.16
C ASP A 952 1.72 19.40 -40.87
N ILE A 953 2.61 19.58 -39.90
CA ILE A 953 3.54 18.54 -39.43
C ILE A 953 3.12 18.08 -38.04
N PHE A 954 2.92 16.78 -37.90
CA PHE A 954 2.51 16.13 -36.67
C PHE A 954 3.75 15.64 -35.93
N VAL A 955 4.06 16.22 -34.77
CA VAL A 955 5.30 15.94 -34.02
C VAL A 955 4.98 15.14 -32.77
N PHE A 956 5.64 14.00 -32.57
CA PHE A 956 5.52 13.21 -31.34
C PHE A 956 6.15 13.94 -30.14
N ALA A 957 5.61 13.70 -28.95
CA ALA A 957 6.18 14.19 -27.71
C ALA A 957 7.62 13.68 -27.51
N PRO A 958 8.55 14.55 -27.06
CA PRO A 958 9.91 14.15 -26.73
C PRO A 958 10.02 12.91 -25.83
N LEU A 959 9.11 12.77 -24.86
CA LEU A 959 9.09 11.63 -23.94
C LEU A 959 8.87 10.27 -24.61
N TYR A 960 8.33 10.23 -25.84
CA TYR A 960 8.15 9.00 -26.63
C TYR A 960 9.26 8.76 -27.66
N TRP A 961 10.12 9.75 -27.95
CA TRP A 961 11.11 9.65 -29.03
C TRP A 961 12.03 8.44 -28.85
N TYR A 962 12.59 8.27 -27.66
CA TYR A 962 13.51 7.17 -27.40
C TYR A 962 12.79 5.85 -27.10
N PRO A 963 11.79 5.78 -26.19
CA PRO A 963 11.11 4.53 -25.87
C PRO A 963 10.43 3.88 -27.09
N TRP A 964 9.99 4.68 -28.06
CA TRP A 964 9.37 4.18 -29.28
C TRP A 964 10.34 4.05 -30.47
N GLY A 965 11.62 4.36 -30.27
CA GLY A 965 12.66 4.26 -31.31
C GLY A 965 12.40 5.17 -32.51
N LEU A 966 11.86 6.37 -32.28
CA LEU A 966 11.51 7.32 -33.34
C LEU A 966 12.76 8.00 -33.91
N GLN A 967 12.91 7.95 -35.23
CA GLN A 967 14.06 8.49 -35.97
C GLN A 967 13.86 9.95 -36.36
N GLU A 968 14.96 10.70 -36.58
CA GLU A 968 14.88 12.14 -36.87
C GLU A 968 14.30 12.50 -38.25
N VAL A 969 14.23 11.59 -39.23
CA VAL A 969 14.07 12.00 -40.64
C VAL A 969 12.89 11.35 -41.36
N SER A 970 11.83 12.12 -41.68
CA SER A 970 11.09 11.92 -42.94
C SER A 970 11.51 12.90 -44.05
N PHE A 971 12.22 13.98 -43.72
CA PHE A 971 12.60 15.05 -44.66
C PHE A 971 14.06 15.45 -44.50
N GLU A 972 14.98 14.74 -45.17
CA GLU A 972 16.29 15.29 -45.58
C GLU A 972 17.07 14.42 -46.58
N SER A 973 16.41 13.52 -47.31
CA SER A 973 17.04 12.84 -48.46
C SER A 973 16.97 13.71 -49.72
N LYS A 974 17.53 14.93 -49.67
CA LYS A 974 17.87 15.78 -50.84
C LYS A 974 18.60 17.03 -50.35
N ASN A 975 19.82 16.88 -49.85
CA ASN A 975 20.90 17.89 -49.92
C ASN A 975 22.21 17.32 -49.35
N LYS A 976 22.71 16.25 -49.99
CA LYS A 976 24.13 15.86 -49.89
C LYS A 976 24.92 16.65 -50.95
N THR A 977 25.31 17.87 -50.60
CA THR A 977 26.43 18.66 -51.18
C THR A 977 26.40 19.98 -50.41
N ILE A 978 27.12 20.13 -49.30
CA ILE A 978 28.47 20.69 -49.23
C ILE A 978 29.15 20.21 -47.92
N LYS A 979 30.44 19.92 -48.00
CA LYS A 979 31.30 19.36 -46.94
C LYS A 979 31.60 20.33 -45.79
N LYS A 980 31.79 19.72 -44.61
CA LYS A 980 32.78 20.00 -43.53
C LYS A 980 32.97 21.45 -43.07
N ASN A 981 32.63 21.72 -41.82
CA ASN A 981 33.59 21.99 -40.74
C ASN A 981 32.88 21.91 -39.37
N ASP A 982 33.55 21.29 -38.40
CA ASP A 982 33.27 21.48 -36.97
C ASP A 982 33.55 22.95 -36.62
N GLU A 983 32.61 23.63 -35.97
CA GLU A 983 32.84 24.75 -35.04
C GLU A 983 31.50 25.20 -34.41
N TYR A 984 31.47 25.20 -33.07
CA TYR A 984 30.65 26.02 -32.16
C TYR A 984 29.14 26.24 -32.41
N PHE A 985 28.34 25.73 -31.47
CA PHE A 985 27.00 26.24 -31.17
C PHE A 985 27.12 27.63 -30.51
N GLU A 986 27.12 28.67 -31.33
CA GLU A 986 26.77 30.03 -30.94
C GLU A 986 25.92 30.60 -32.08
N TYR A 987 24.59 30.48 -32.02
CA TYR A 987 23.66 31.32 -32.81
C TYR A 987 22.22 31.08 -32.35
N LYS A 988 21.78 31.81 -31.31
CA LYS A 988 20.38 32.23 -31.13
C LYS A 988 20.22 33.38 -30.13
N ASP A 989 21.04 34.42 -30.26
CA ASP A 989 20.83 35.72 -29.57
C ASP A 989 20.60 36.93 -30.51
N GLU A 990 20.59 36.77 -31.85
CA GLU A 990 20.38 37.90 -32.78
C GLU A 990 18.94 38.11 -33.31
N LEU A 991 17.96 37.31 -32.86
CA LEU A 991 16.54 37.50 -33.23
C LEU A 991 15.65 38.06 -32.11
N ALA A 992 16.19 38.21 -30.89
CA ALA A 992 15.54 38.89 -29.77
C ALA A 992 15.94 40.37 -29.68
N SER A 993 17.18 40.74 -30.03
CA SER A 993 17.66 42.13 -29.98
C SER A 993 17.05 43.02 -31.08
N ASN A 994 16.83 42.48 -32.28
CA ASN A 994 16.26 43.24 -33.40
C ASN A 994 14.75 43.55 -33.23
N ASN A 995 14.02 42.76 -32.45
CA ASN A 995 12.62 43.04 -32.11
C ASN A 995 12.48 44.03 -30.94
N ALA A 996 13.47 44.09 -30.04
CA ALA A 996 13.53 45.12 -29.00
C ALA A 996 13.86 46.50 -29.58
N ASP A 997 14.69 46.57 -30.62
CA ASP A 997 15.00 47.83 -31.32
C ASP A 997 13.86 48.30 -32.25
N ALA A 998 13.10 47.37 -32.85
CA ALA A 998 11.87 47.70 -33.58
C ALA A 998 10.75 48.19 -32.63
N ALA A 999 10.63 47.58 -31.45
CA ALA A 999 9.71 48.04 -30.40
C ALA A 999 10.14 49.39 -29.82
N LYS A 1000 11.45 49.63 -29.59
CA LYS A 1000 11.98 50.94 -29.18
C LYS A 1000 11.76 52.00 -30.26
N LYS A 1001 11.98 51.70 -31.55
CA LYS A 1001 11.70 52.64 -32.65
C LYS A 1001 10.20 52.93 -32.82
N ALA A 1002 9.32 51.95 -32.58
CA ALA A 1002 7.86 52.16 -32.58
C ALA A 1002 7.39 53.01 -31.39
N ILE A 1003 7.99 52.83 -30.21
CA ILE A 1003 7.71 53.67 -29.02
C ILE A 1003 8.24 55.09 -29.20
N ILE A 1004 9.42 55.27 -29.83
CA ILE A 1004 9.99 56.59 -30.14
C ILE A 1004 9.16 57.31 -31.23
N ALA A 1005 8.68 56.58 -32.25
CA ALA A 1005 7.79 57.13 -33.28
C ALA A 1005 6.39 57.49 -32.76
N SER A 1006 5.86 56.71 -31.81
CA SER A 1006 4.59 56.99 -31.12
C SER A 1006 4.71 58.22 -30.21
N ASN A 1007 5.81 58.37 -29.47
CA ASN A 1007 6.07 59.55 -28.65
C ASN A 1007 6.33 60.83 -29.49
N ALA A 1008 6.94 60.70 -30.67
CA ALA A 1008 7.10 61.82 -31.60
C ALA A 1008 5.76 62.26 -32.24
N ALA A 1009 4.85 61.31 -32.52
CA ALA A 1009 3.50 61.60 -33.03
C ALA A 1009 2.59 62.26 -31.97
N LEU A 1010 2.77 61.91 -30.68
CA LEU A 1010 2.07 62.53 -29.55
C LEU A 1010 2.53 63.97 -29.28
N MET A 1011 3.81 64.30 -29.50
CA MET A 1011 4.29 65.69 -29.43
C MET A 1011 3.82 66.54 -30.63
N ALA A 1012 3.68 65.94 -31.81
CA ALA A 1012 3.25 66.64 -33.02
C ALA A 1012 1.75 67.05 -33.01
N LEU A 1013 0.95 66.45 -32.14
CA LEU A 1013 -0.51 66.70 -32.03
C LEU A 1013 -0.90 67.71 -30.94
N GLY A 1014 0.05 68.37 -30.28
CA GLY A 1014 -0.21 69.55 -29.47
C GLY A 1014 -1.15 69.36 -28.26
N LEU A 1015 -1.30 68.14 -27.75
CA LEU A 1015 -2.08 67.84 -26.54
C LEU A 1015 -1.13 67.49 -25.39
N GLY A 1016 -0.23 68.42 -25.10
CA GLY A 1016 0.54 68.45 -23.87
C GLY A 1016 -0.21 69.26 -22.83
N SER A 1017 -0.50 68.63 -21.69
CA SER A 1017 -1.21 69.13 -20.51
C SER A 1017 -2.73 68.92 -20.50
N ILE A 1018 -3.21 68.43 -19.36
CA ILE A 1018 -4.59 68.12 -18.95
C ILE A 1018 -4.97 66.64 -19.17
N PHE A 1019 -5.26 65.97 -18.04
CA PHE A 1019 -5.61 64.55 -17.81
C PHE A 1019 -4.44 63.58 -17.53
N GLY A 1020 -4.24 63.28 -16.24
CA GLY A 1020 -3.37 62.21 -15.77
C GLY A 1020 -4.10 60.88 -15.58
N GLY A 1021 -3.31 59.80 -15.45
CA GLY A 1021 -3.64 58.58 -14.69
C GLY A 1021 -4.15 57.37 -15.48
N PRO A 1022 -5.42 57.32 -15.95
CA PRO A 1022 -5.98 56.06 -16.47
C PRO A 1022 -5.91 55.87 -18.00
N VAL A 1023 -5.73 56.93 -18.78
CA VAL A 1023 -5.92 56.88 -20.25
C VAL A 1023 -4.68 56.37 -21.00
N VAL A 1024 -3.49 56.53 -20.45
CA VAL A 1024 -2.25 56.01 -21.07
C VAL A 1024 -2.15 54.48 -20.89
N ALA A 1025 -2.69 53.93 -19.80
CA ALA A 1025 -2.75 52.50 -19.55
C ALA A 1025 -3.80 51.80 -20.45
N SER A 1026 -4.92 52.48 -20.75
CA SER A 1026 -5.95 51.92 -21.65
C SER A 1026 -5.50 51.89 -23.11
N VAL A 1027 -4.71 52.86 -23.58
CA VAL A 1027 -4.17 52.88 -24.95
C VAL A 1027 -3.06 51.82 -25.13
N ALA A 1028 -2.21 51.61 -24.13
CA ALA A 1028 -1.22 50.53 -24.15
C ALA A 1028 -1.87 49.14 -24.10
N SER A 1029 -2.93 48.97 -23.29
CA SER A 1029 -3.73 47.75 -23.24
C SER A 1029 -4.47 47.50 -24.57
N ALA A 1030 -5.06 48.54 -25.17
CA ALA A 1030 -5.73 48.45 -26.47
C ALA A 1030 -4.78 48.10 -27.62
N ALA A 1031 -3.52 48.56 -27.60
CA ALA A 1031 -2.51 48.19 -28.60
C ALA A 1031 -2.05 46.73 -28.45
N VAL A 1032 -1.91 46.23 -27.22
CA VAL A 1032 -1.60 44.82 -26.94
C VAL A 1032 -2.78 43.91 -27.29
N ILE A 1033 -4.01 44.36 -27.05
CA ILE A 1033 -5.24 43.67 -27.43
C ILE A 1033 -5.41 43.67 -28.95
N ALA A 1034 -5.18 44.78 -29.65
CA ALA A 1034 -5.21 44.84 -31.11
C ALA A 1034 -4.15 43.95 -31.77
N THR A 1035 -2.95 43.83 -31.17
CA THR A 1035 -1.89 42.93 -31.65
C THR A 1035 -2.25 41.45 -31.42
N SER A 1036 -2.97 41.16 -30.33
CA SER A 1036 -3.45 39.81 -30.00
C SER A 1036 -4.65 39.41 -30.86
N ILE A 1037 -5.57 40.34 -31.14
CA ILE A 1037 -6.70 40.17 -32.06
C ILE A 1037 -6.19 40.03 -33.50
N ALA A 1038 -5.18 40.78 -33.94
CA ALA A 1038 -4.56 40.62 -35.26
C ALA A 1038 -3.90 39.23 -35.42
N LYS A 1039 -3.26 38.71 -34.37
CA LYS A 1039 -2.74 37.33 -34.34
C LYS A 1039 -3.86 36.28 -34.36
N MET A 1040 -4.99 36.56 -33.73
CA MET A 1040 -6.18 35.69 -33.77
C MET A 1040 -6.86 35.68 -35.14
N ILE A 1041 -7.06 36.85 -35.77
CA ILE A 1041 -7.66 36.98 -37.11
C ILE A 1041 -6.75 36.35 -38.17
N SER A 1042 -5.42 36.47 -38.03
CA SER A 1042 -4.44 35.75 -38.85
C SER A 1042 -4.57 34.23 -38.73
N LYS A 1043 -4.89 33.70 -37.55
CA LYS A 1043 -5.17 32.27 -37.34
C LYS A 1043 -6.50 31.83 -37.94
N ILE A 1044 -7.54 32.67 -37.85
CA ILE A 1044 -8.89 32.35 -38.36
C ILE A 1044 -8.94 32.40 -39.90
N ASN A 1045 -8.23 33.33 -40.54
CA ASN A 1045 -8.14 33.39 -42.01
C ASN A 1045 -7.29 32.29 -42.65
N SER A 1046 -6.58 31.47 -41.86
CA SER A 1046 -5.88 30.27 -42.35
C SER A 1046 -6.76 29.01 -42.38
N LYS A 1047 -8.06 29.14 -42.07
CA LYS A 1047 -9.09 28.09 -42.21
C LYS A 1047 -10.18 28.45 -43.24
N LYS A 1048 -9.80 29.07 -44.36
CA LYS A 1048 -10.61 29.11 -45.58
C LYS A 1048 -9.87 28.49 -46.75
#